data_AF-A0A7C5H4R1-F1
#
_entry.id   AF-A0A7C5H4R1-F1
#
_cell.length_a   1.000
_cell.length_b   1.000
_cell.length_c   1.000
_cell.angle_alpha   90.00
_cell.angle_beta   90.00
_cell.angle_gamma   90.00
#
_symmetry.space_group_name_H-M   'P 1'
#
loop_
_entity.id
_entity.type
_entity.pdbx_description
1 polymer ?
#
loop_
_entity_poly.entity_id
_entity_poly.type
_entity_poly.pdbx_seq_one_letter_code
_entity_poly.pdbx_strand_id
1 'polypeptide(L)'
;MSQKCKTAYITTPIYYVNDVPHIGHAYTTIIADTLARYSRLIGMETLFLTGTDEHGQKIQEAAEKRGKKPQEYADEISAKFRDLWDDFGISYDRFIRTTDEKHIKGVQKAFEVMYHKGDIYKDNYEGFYCVSCETFFTKTQLIDNEFCPDCGKPTTIVKEESYFFRLSKYEEQLLKWYADEEKCVLPKAKKNEVINFVKQGLHDLSITRTSFDWGVKLPDAINDPKHVMYVWLDALMNYITALGYGTDEKEMHFWPATVHLVGKDILRFHAIYWPAFLMSLGLELPKHIGAHGWWTRNGEKMSKSKGNVVDPREVANAYGLENFRYFMLREVPFGQDGDFSQKALIDRINSDLSNDLGNLLNRIIGMSGKYNDFVIDSADVTRFHAKEIEAADTIIETLPAYIYDLQLNRYLEELWKVLTIANQSIATYEPWVKMKEGKKEEAMALVALVANLLAKVSVMLSPVMPETCRTISEALGFTIDTANYDRLVTQKALLETFTIQKVPPLFPKIEEELLKTEPPKVEETPKKKQAEKEEGIITIDQFFQTKLKIGTILEAEEVPKSDRLLKLKVDLGEEQPRQIIAGIKEYYKPEDLVGTQVCVVANLKPAKIMGNLSQGMLLAAKDKNGLALMRPESPKESGTPVG
;
A
#
# COMPACT_ATOMS: atom_id res chain seq x y z
N MET A 1 -29.80 -14.91 12.23
CA MET A 1 -29.02 -15.67 11.23
C MET A 1 -28.81 -17.07 11.79
N SER A 2 -29.20 -18.14 11.08
CA SER A 2 -29.09 -19.51 11.58
C SER A 2 -27.63 -19.98 11.63
N GLN A 3 -27.25 -20.64 12.74
CA GLN A 3 -25.99 -21.31 13.04
C GLN A 3 -25.64 -22.48 12.09
N LYS A 4 -25.36 -22.21 10.82
CA LYS A 4 -24.59 -23.12 9.95
C LYS A 4 -23.45 -22.32 9.36
N CYS A 5 -22.22 -22.75 9.66
CA CYS A 5 -20.96 -22.04 9.44
C CYS A 5 -20.92 -21.28 8.11
N LYS A 6 -20.64 -19.97 8.18
CA LYS A 6 -20.28 -19.17 7.00
C LYS A 6 -18.80 -19.42 6.73
N THR A 7 -18.46 -19.77 5.50
CA THR A 7 -17.08 -19.93 5.05
C THR A 7 -16.46 -18.56 4.74
N ALA A 8 -15.15 -18.42 5.01
CA ALA A 8 -14.31 -17.30 4.62
C ALA A 8 -13.16 -17.84 3.78
N TYR A 9 -13.06 -17.38 2.53
CA TYR A 9 -11.91 -17.69 1.68
C TYR A 9 -11.17 -16.41 1.33
N ILE A 10 -9.95 -16.28 1.85
CA ILE A 10 -9.13 -15.06 1.77
C ILE A 10 -7.87 -15.40 1.00
N THR A 11 -7.51 -14.56 0.03
CA THR A 11 -6.30 -14.79 -0.77
C THR A 11 -5.42 -13.55 -0.84
N THR A 12 -4.10 -13.74 -0.83
CA THR A 12 -3.16 -12.77 -1.39
C THR A 12 -3.05 -12.97 -2.91
N PRO A 13 -2.33 -12.11 -3.64
CA PRO A 13 -1.73 -12.52 -4.90
C PRO A 13 -0.73 -13.64 -4.62
N ILE A 14 -0.41 -14.40 -5.65
CA ILE A 14 0.80 -15.22 -5.65
C ILE A 14 1.96 -14.38 -6.18
N TYR A 15 3.11 -14.45 -5.51
CA TYR A 15 4.24 -13.55 -5.77
C TYR A 15 5.21 -14.14 -6.79
N TYR A 16 5.65 -13.32 -7.75
CA TYR A 16 6.67 -13.74 -8.72
C TYR A 16 7.97 -14.11 -8.01
N VAL A 17 8.51 -15.29 -8.31
CA VAL A 17 9.79 -15.79 -7.77
C VAL A 17 11.01 -15.30 -8.55
N ASN A 18 10.91 -14.14 -9.19
CA ASN A 18 12.06 -13.54 -9.86
C ASN A 18 13.08 -12.98 -8.85
N ASP A 19 12.69 -12.71 -7.60
CA ASP A 19 13.56 -12.19 -6.54
C ASP A 19 12.96 -12.36 -5.12
N VAL A 20 13.72 -12.04 -4.06
CA VAL A 20 13.31 -12.15 -2.65
C VAL A 20 12.15 -11.20 -2.24
N PRO A 21 11.36 -11.54 -1.20
CA PRO A 21 10.28 -10.69 -0.71
C PRO A 21 10.73 -9.30 -0.24
N HIS A 22 9.79 -8.35 -0.22
CA HIS A 22 10.01 -6.98 0.25
C HIS A 22 8.78 -6.46 1.00
N ILE A 23 8.86 -5.27 1.61
CA ILE A 23 7.77 -4.68 2.42
C ILE A 23 6.41 -4.63 1.73
N GLY A 24 6.35 -4.37 0.42
CA GLY A 24 5.11 -4.43 -0.35
C GLY A 24 4.42 -5.81 -0.34
N HIS A 25 5.18 -6.91 -0.39
CA HIS A 25 4.62 -8.25 -0.26
C HIS A 25 4.13 -8.48 1.17
N ALA A 26 4.94 -8.10 2.17
CA ALA A 26 4.59 -8.24 3.57
C ALA A 26 3.30 -7.48 3.91
N TYR A 27 3.10 -6.28 3.34
CA TYR A 27 1.88 -5.50 3.51
C TYR A 27 0.63 -6.30 3.12
N THR A 28 0.60 -6.83 1.90
CA THR A 28 -0.55 -7.60 1.41
C THR A 28 -0.79 -8.84 2.26
N THR A 29 0.27 -9.57 2.62
CA THR A 29 0.18 -10.79 3.42
C THR A 29 -0.31 -10.50 4.84
N ILE A 30 0.14 -9.41 5.48
CA ILE A 30 -0.30 -9.00 6.82
C ILE A 30 -1.79 -8.63 6.81
N ILE A 31 -2.27 -7.90 5.79
CA ILE A 31 -3.70 -7.60 5.64
C ILE A 31 -4.50 -8.91 5.55
N ALA A 32 -4.08 -9.84 4.69
CA ALA A 32 -4.74 -11.13 4.50
C ALA A 32 -4.80 -11.94 5.81
N ASP A 33 -3.67 -12.00 6.52
CA ASP A 33 -3.54 -12.68 7.80
C ASP A 33 -4.45 -12.05 8.88
N THR A 34 -4.53 -10.73 8.94
CA THR A 34 -5.46 -10.04 9.86
C THR A 34 -6.91 -10.36 9.55
N LEU A 35 -7.31 -10.41 8.28
CA LEU A 35 -8.67 -10.82 7.91
C LEU A 35 -8.94 -12.28 8.29
N ALA A 36 -7.98 -13.18 8.03
CA ALA A 36 -8.13 -14.60 8.31
C ALA A 36 -8.22 -14.87 9.82
N ARG A 37 -7.36 -14.23 10.62
CA ARG A 37 -7.40 -14.30 12.08
C ARG A 37 -8.72 -13.75 12.64
N TYR A 38 -9.22 -12.64 12.10
CA TYR A 38 -10.51 -12.10 12.51
C TYR A 38 -11.67 -13.04 12.14
N SER A 39 -11.70 -13.59 10.93
CA SER A 39 -12.71 -14.57 10.51
C SER A 39 -12.74 -15.80 11.42
N ARG A 40 -11.57 -16.35 11.77
CA ARG A 40 -11.46 -17.46 12.73
C ARG A 40 -11.92 -17.06 14.13
N LEU A 41 -11.53 -15.87 14.60
CA LEU A 41 -11.93 -15.34 15.91
C LEU A 41 -13.45 -15.31 16.06
N ILE A 42 -14.16 -14.86 15.03
CA ILE A 42 -15.64 -14.79 15.03
C ILE A 42 -16.32 -16.12 14.67
N GLY A 43 -15.57 -17.23 14.62
CA GLY A 43 -16.11 -18.57 14.41
C GLY A 43 -16.44 -18.95 12.96
N MET A 44 -15.86 -18.27 11.96
CA MET A 44 -16.01 -18.68 10.56
C MET A 44 -15.06 -19.82 10.21
N GLU A 45 -15.56 -20.78 9.43
CA GLU A 45 -14.71 -21.76 8.75
C GLU A 45 -13.86 -21.03 7.71
N THR A 46 -12.55 -20.96 7.93
CA THR A 46 -11.67 -20.03 7.20
C THR A 46 -10.58 -20.79 6.47
N LEU A 47 -10.37 -20.46 5.19
CA LEU A 47 -9.23 -20.86 4.39
C LEU A 47 -8.50 -19.60 3.91
N PHE A 48 -7.21 -19.49 4.25
CA PHE A 48 -6.32 -18.44 3.82
C PHE A 48 -5.25 -18.99 2.88
N LEU A 49 -5.27 -18.53 1.63
CA LEU A 49 -4.32 -18.88 0.58
C LEU A 49 -3.29 -17.77 0.34
N THR A 50 -2.03 -18.17 0.29
CA THR A 50 -0.92 -17.39 -0.30
C THR A 50 -0.06 -18.30 -1.17
N GLY A 51 0.98 -17.78 -1.83
CA GLY A 51 1.84 -18.62 -2.66
C GLY A 51 2.72 -17.86 -3.64
N THR A 52 3.22 -18.60 -4.63
CA THR A 52 4.19 -18.11 -5.60
C THR A 52 3.80 -18.37 -7.06
N ASP A 53 3.98 -17.36 -7.89
CA ASP A 53 3.91 -17.41 -9.35
C ASP A 53 5.31 -17.72 -9.88
N GLU A 54 5.44 -18.86 -10.54
CA GLU A 54 6.70 -19.53 -10.80
C GLU A 54 6.99 -19.72 -12.29
N HIS A 55 6.06 -19.36 -13.17
CA HIS A 55 6.19 -19.54 -14.61
C HIS A 55 6.48 -18.22 -15.36
N GLY A 56 6.85 -18.37 -16.63
CA GLY A 56 7.03 -17.25 -17.55
C GLY A 56 8.48 -16.84 -17.81
N GLN A 57 8.66 -16.10 -18.90
CA GLN A 57 9.96 -15.71 -19.45
C GLN A 57 10.88 -15.03 -18.42
N LYS A 58 10.35 -14.14 -17.58
CA LYS A 58 11.16 -13.41 -16.58
C LYS A 58 11.86 -14.33 -15.58
N ILE A 59 11.21 -15.44 -15.21
CA ILE A 59 11.77 -16.41 -14.26
C ILE A 59 12.81 -17.27 -14.96
N GLN A 60 12.54 -17.68 -16.20
CA GLN A 60 13.51 -18.39 -17.03
C GLN A 60 14.79 -17.56 -17.20
N GLU A 61 14.69 -16.29 -17.59
CA GLU A 61 15.84 -15.39 -17.74
C GLU A 61 16.58 -15.16 -16.40
N ALA A 62 15.86 -15.06 -15.28
CA ALA A 62 16.45 -14.87 -13.97
C ALA A 62 17.24 -16.11 -13.50
N ALA A 63 16.76 -17.31 -13.84
CA ALA A 63 17.43 -18.57 -13.59
C ALA A 63 18.67 -18.74 -14.46
N GLU A 64 18.56 -18.46 -15.77
CA GLU A 64 19.67 -18.50 -16.74
C GLU A 64 20.80 -17.56 -16.33
N LYS A 65 20.49 -16.31 -15.95
CA LYS A 65 21.48 -15.32 -15.45
C LYS A 65 22.24 -15.81 -14.21
N ARG A 66 21.68 -16.74 -13.46
CA ARG A 66 22.27 -17.34 -12.25
C ARG A 66 22.83 -18.74 -12.48
N GLY A 67 22.85 -19.22 -13.73
CA GLY A 67 23.34 -20.55 -14.09
C GLY A 67 22.51 -21.69 -13.50
N LYS A 68 21.21 -21.49 -13.28
CA LYS A 68 20.28 -22.46 -12.68
C LYS A 68 19.20 -22.90 -13.66
N LYS A 69 18.64 -24.09 -13.45
CA LYS A 69 17.39 -24.48 -14.11
C LYS A 69 16.21 -23.68 -13.53
N PRO A 70 15.18 -23.34 -14.32
CA PRO A 70 14.02 -22.58 -13.83
C PRO A 70 13.35 -23.20 -12.60
N GLN A 71 13.13 -24.52 -12.58
CA GLN A 71 12.56 -25.22 -11.41
C GLN A 71 13.42 -25.06 -10.16
N GLU A 72 14.73 -25.30 -10.24
CA GLU A 72 15.64 -25.14 -9.08
C GLU A 72 15.65 -23.70 -8.56
N TYR A 73 15.61 -22.72 -9.46
CA TYR A 73 15.54 -21.31 -9.08
C TYR A 73 14.20 -20.96 -8.41
N ALA A 74 13.09 -21.44 -8.97
CA ALA A 74 11.76 -21.26 -8.40
C ALA A 74 11.63 -21.91 -7.01
N ASP A 75 12.13 -23.14 -6.84
CA ASP A 75 12.16 -23.86 -5.55
C ASP A 75 12.89 -23.04 -4.48
N GLU A 76 14.07 -22.49 -4.80
CA GLU A 76 14.86 -21.69 -3.85
C GLU A 76 14.15 -20.40 -3.45
N ILE A 77 13.65 -19.63 -4.42
CA ILE A 77 13.04 -18.34 -4.12
C ILE A 77 11.66 -18.52 -3.46
N SER A 78 10.89 -19.54 -3.86
CA SER A 78 9.62 -19.90 -3.21
C SER A 78 9.82 -20.26 -1.74
N ALA A 79 10.88 -21.01 -1.41
CA ALA A 79 11.25 -21.29 -0.03
C ALA A 79 11.51 -20.00 0.76
N LYS A 80 12.22 -19.02 0.20
CA LYS A 80 12.47 -17.73 0.88
C LYS A 80 11.19 -16.94 1.19
N PHE A 81 10.17 -17.01 0.33
CA PHE A 81 8.86 -16.42 0.62
C PHE A 81 8.17 -17.16 1.77
N ARG A 82 8.16 -18.49 1.72
CA ARG A 82 7.56 -19.34 2.75
C ARG A 82 8.22 -19.13 4.11
N ASP A 83 9.55 -19.20 4.16
CA ASP A 83 10.33 -18.99 5.38
C ASP A 83 10.06 -17.62 6.00
N LEU A 84 9.94 -16.56 5.19
CA LEU A 84 9.58 -15.24 5.68
C LEU A 84 8.17 -15.22 6.30
N TRP A 85 7.19 -15.85 5.66
CA TRP A 85 5.81 -15.91 6.18
C TRP A 85 5.71 -16.75 7.45
N ASP A 86 6.45 -17.85 7.53
CA ASP A 86 6.54 -18.69 8.72
C ASP A 86 7.18 -17.92 9.89
N ASP A 87 8.28 -17.22 9.64
CA ASP A 87 8.95 -16.36 10.63
C ASP A 87 8.07 -15.18 11.07
N PHE A 88 7.17 -14.72 10.20
CA PHE A 88 6.21 -13.65 10.50
C PHE A 88 4.94 -14.17 11.19
N GLY A 89 4.85 -15.48 11.44
CA GLY A 89 3.68 -16.11 12.02
C GLY A 89 2.42 -15.89 11.17
N ILE A 90 2.54 -15.82 9.84
CA ILE A 90 1.40 -15.70 8.94
C ILE A 90 0.59 -17.01 9.01
N SER A 91 -0.70 -16.90 9.33
CA SER A 91 -1.59 -18.03 9.55
C SER A 91 -2.25 -18.53 8.26
N TYR A 92 -1.47 -18.68 7.18
CA TYR A 92 -1.99 -19.24 5.93
C TYR A 92 -2.30 -20.74 6.11
N ASP A 93 -3.39 -21.20 5.51
CA ASP A 93 -3.77 -22.62 5.50
C ASP A 93 -3.15 -23.35 4.31
N ARG A 94 -2.88 -22.62 3.21
CA ARG A 94 -2.19 -23.16 2.03
C ARG A 94 -1.18 -22.18 1.47
N PHE A 95 -0.03 -22.73 1.09
CA PHE A 95 0.97 -22.07 0.26
C PHE A 95 1.01 -22.78 -1.10
N ILE A 96 0.37 -22.20 -2.10
CA ILE A 96 0.32 -22.77 -3.46
C ILE A 96 1.56 -22.40 -4.27
N ARG A 97 2.01 -23.32 -5.12
CA ARG A 97 3.02 -23.06 -6.14
C ARG A 97 2.41 -23.34 -7.50
N THR A 98 2.63 -22.46 -8.48
CA THR A 98 2.13 -22.70 -9.85
C THR A 98 2.81 -23.89 -10.53
N THR A 99 3.95 -24.35 -10.03
CA THR A 99 4.59 -25.61 -10.46
C THR A 99 3.95 -26.88 -9.86
N ASP A 100 2.99 -26.76 -8.93
CA ASP A 100 2.31 -27.91 -8.33
C ASP A 100 1.53 -28.69 -9.38
N GLU A 101 1.68 -30.02 -9.41
CA GLU A 101 1.03 -30.89 -10.42
C GLU A 101 -0.51 -30.72 -10.44
N LYS A 102 -1.13 -30.55 -9.27
CA LYS A 102 -2.57 -30.31 -9.16
C LYS A 102 -2.99 -28.99 -9.79
N HIS A 103 -2.17 -27.95 -9.64
CA HIS A 103 -2.40 -26.64 -10.24
C HIS A 103 -2.34 -26.73 -11.76
N ILE A 104 -1.26 -27.33 -12.29
CA ILE A 104 -1.04 -27.55 -13.73
C ILE A 104 -2.25 -28.26 -14.36
N LYS A 105 -2.73 -29.34 -13.74
CA LYS A 105 -3.92 -30.07 -14.22
C LYS A 105 -5.19 -29.23 -14.22
N GLY A 106 -5.41 -28.43 -13.17
CA GLY A 106 -6.57 -27.56 -13.08
C GLY A 106 -6.55 -26.42 -14.12
N VAL A 107 -5.38 -25.84 -14.38
CA VAL A 107 -5.16 -24.83 -15.44
C VAL A 107 -5.43 -25.44 -16.82
N GLN A 108 -4.88 -26.63 -17.08
CA GLN A 108 -5.15 -27.38 -18.30
C GLN A 108 -6.65 -27.66 -18.48
N LYS A 109 -7.33 -28.06 -17.40
CA LYS A 109 -8.76 -28.29 -17.44
C LYS A 109 -9.55 -27.03 -17.79
N ALA A 110 -9.20 -25.89 -17.20
CA ALA A 110 -9.86 -24.62 -17.49
C ALA A 110 -9.69 -24.20 -18.95
N PHE A 111 -8.48 -24.34 -19.50
CA PHE A 111 -8.22 -24.05 -20.90
C PHE A 111 -9.10 -24.92 -21.82
N GLU A 112 -9.16 -26.23 -21.56
CA GLU A 112 -10.00 -27.16 -22.31
C GLU A 112 -11.49 -26.76 -22.27
N VAL A 113 -12.01 -26.41 -21.09
CA VAL A 113 -13.41 -25.98 -20.91
C VAL A 113 -13.70 -24.70 -21.70
N MET A 114 -12.86 -23.68 -21.58
CA MET A 114 -13.04 -22.41 -22.31
C MET A 114 -12.89 -22.59 -23.82
N TYR A 115 -12.00 -23.48 -24.27
CA TYR A 115 -11.84 -23.84 -25.68
C TYR A 115 -13.09 -24.53 -26.24
N HIS A 116 -13.63 -25.54 -25.56
CA HIS A 116 -14.85 -26.21 -26.00
C HIS A 116 -16.11 -25.34 -25.93
N LYS A 117 -16.14 -24.34 -25.05
CA LYS A 117 -17.20 -23.31 -25.03
C LYS A 117 -17.13 -22.34 -26.22
N GLY A 118 -16.03 -22.36 -26.98
CA GLY A 118 -15.79 -21.46 -28.12
C GLY A 118 -15.27 -20.08 -27.73
N ASP A 119 -14.83 -19.90 -26.49
CA ASP A 119 -14.26 -18.65 -25.98
C ASP A 119 -12.75 -18.56 -26.21
N ILE A 120 -12.10 -19.66 -26.57
CA ILE A 120 -10.72 -19.65 -27.05
C ILE A 120 -10.70 -19.99 -28.52
N TYR A 121 -9.98 -19.19 -29.30
CA TYR A 121 -9.74 -19.43 -30.73
C TYR A 121 -8.28 -19.20 -31.06
N LYS A 122 -7.84 -19.73 -32.20
CA LYS A 122 -6.46 -19.61 -32.66
C LYS A 122 -6.35 -18.51 -33.71
N ASP A 123 -5.39 -17.61 -33.56
CA ASP A 123 -5.14 -16.50 -34.49
C ASP A 123 -3.67 -16.06 -34.42
N ASN A 124 -3.30 -15.00 -35.14
CA ASN A 124 -1.96 -14.43 -35.09
C ASN A 124 -1.96 -13.10 -34.35
N TYR A 125 -1.09 -12.96 -33.35
CA TYR A 125 -0.75 -11.70 -32.73
C TYR A 125 0.17 -10.91 -33.67
N GLU A 126 -0.28 -9.75 -34.14
CA GLU A 126 0.53 -8.85 -34.96
C GLU A 126 1.04 -7.69 -34.10
N GLY A 127 2.36 -7.58 -33.95
CA GLY A 127 3.00 -6.50 -33.19
C GLY A 127 4.15 -5.89 -33.97
N PHE A 128 4.44 -4.61 -33.71
CA PHE A 128 5.55 -3.92 -34.35
C PHE A 128 6.85 -4.24 -33.62
N TYR A 129 7.69 -5.07 -34.23
CA TYR A 129 8.93 -5.53 -33.64
C TYR A 129 10.11 -4.69 -34.12
N CYS A 130 10.90 -4.14 -33.20
CA CYS A 130 12.18 -3.55 -33.55
C CYS A 130 13.26 -4.63 -33.50
N VAL A 131 13.77 -5.03 -34.67
CA VAL A 131 14.86 -6.03 -34.75
C VAL A 131 16.11 -5.59 -34.00
N SER A 132 16.41 -4.28 -33.96
CA SER A 132 17.60 -3.76 -33.27
C SER A 132 17.48 -3.68 -31.74
N CYS A 133 16.26 -3.60 -31.22
CA CYS A 133 15.98 -3.56 -29.77
C CYS A 133 15.38 -4.87 -29.26
N GLU A 134 15.16 -5.84 -30.15
CA GLU A 134 14.49 -7.11 -29.90
C GLU A 134 13.19 -6.97 -29.07
N THR A 135 12.39 -5.95 -29.38
CA THR A 135 11.24 -5.55 -28.56
C THR A 135 10.01 -5.30 -29.43
N PHE A 136 8.84 -5.73 -28.94
CA PHE A 136 7.54 -5.44 -29.53
C PHE A 136 6.94 -4.13 -29.00
N PHE A 137 6.32 -3.39 -29.91
CA PHE A 137 5.59 -2.16 -29.65
C PHE A 137 4.18 -2.28 -30.22
N THR A 138 3.21 -1.70 -29.51
CA THR A 138 1.90 -1.42 -30.07
C THR A 138 1.98 -0.23 -31.02
N LYS A 139 1.04 -0.10 -31.95
CA LYS A 139 1.03 1.00 -32.93
C LYS A 139 1.13 2.39 -32.27
N THR A 140 0.49 2.56 -31.12
CA THR A 140 0.47 3.82 -30.35
C THR A 140 1.78 4.13 -29.64
N GLN A 141 2.67 3.15 -29.46
CA GLN A 141 3.98 3.33 -28.82
C GLN A 141 5.08 3.72 -29.82
N LEU A 142 4.81 3.63 -31.13
CA LEU A 142 5.79 3.95 -32.16
C LEU A 142 5.87 5.46 -32.39
N ILE A 143 7.07 5.93 -32.70
CA ILE A 143 7.28 7.26 -33.25
C ILE A 143 6.74 7.24 -34.69
N ASP A 144 5.85 8.19 -35.00
CA ASP A 144 5.18 8.32 -36.30
C ASP A 144 4.46 7.04 -36.81
N ASN A 145 4.04 6.16 -35.88
CA ASN A 145 3.44 4.85 -36.19
C ASN A 145 4.36 3.86 -36.95
N GLU A 146 5.68 4.11 -37.01
CA GLU A 146 6.62 3.29 -37.80
C GLU A 146 7.92 2.98 -37.04
N PHE A 147 8.43 3.92 -36.25
CA PHE A 147 9.77 3.83 -35.67
C PHE A 147 9.76 3.42 -34.21
N CYS A 148 10.76 2.64 -33.83
CA CYS A 148 11.02 2.20 -32.46
C CYS A 148 11.25 3.43 -31.56
N PRO A 149 10.50 3.60 -30.47
CA PRO A 149 10.69 4.73 -29.55
C PRO A 149 12.07 4.73 -28.88
N ASP A 150 12.70 3.56 -28.76
CA ASP A 150 13.96 3.42 -28.01
C ASP A 150 15.19 3.71 -28.88
N CYS A 151 15.17 3.35 -30.17
CA CYS A 151 16.35 3.51 -31.04
C CYS A 151 16.09 4.27 -32.35
N GLY A 152 14.85 4.71 -32.59
CA GLY A 152 14.45 5.46 -33.78
C GLY A 152 14.53 4.67 -35.10
N LYS A 153 14.75 3.35 -35.07
CA LYS A 153 14.82 2.51 -36.28
C LYS A 153 13.44 2.01 -36.68
N PRO A 154 13.21 1.71 -37.98
CA PRO A 154 11.95 1.13 -38.44
C PRO A 154 11.62 -0.15 -37.69
N THR A 155 10.35 -0.32 -37.34
CA THR A 155 9.81 -1.58 -36.82
C THR A 155 9.21 -2.41 -37.94
N THR A 156 9.21 -3.73 -37.78
CA THR A 156 8.58 -4.67 -38.70
C THR A 156 7.41 -5.33 -38.01
N ILE A 157 6.28 -5.47 -38.70
CA ILE A 157 5.16 -6.25 -38.15
C ILE A 157 5.58 -7.72 -38.12
N VAL A 158 5.74 -8.27 -36.93
CA VAL A 158 5.98 -9.68 -36.70
C VAL A 158 4.66 -10.30 -36.25
N LYS A 159 4.32 -11.43 -36.88
CA LYS A 159 3.16 -12.24 -36.53
C LYS A 159 3.61 -13.43 -35.70
N GLU A 160 3.14 -13.53 -34.47
CA GLU A 160 3.29 -14.73 -33.64
C GLU A 160 1.94 -15.42 -33.53
N GLU A 161 1.88 -16.70 -33.85
CA GLU A 161 0.66 -17.48 -33.65
C GLU A 161 0.34 -17.57 -32.15
N SER A 162 -0.92 -17.38 -31.77
CA SER A 162 -1.38 -17.43 -30.38
C SER A 162 -2.80 -17.95 -30.30
N TYR A 163 -3.16 -18.57 -29.19
CA TYR A 163 -4.55 -18.72 -28.80
C TYR A 163 -5.03 -17.43 -28.12
N PHE A 164 -6.24 -17.02 -28.42
CA PHE A 164 -6.89 -15.81 -27.91
C PHE A 164 -8.14 -16.18 -27.15
N PHE A 165 -8.31 -15.56 -25.98
CA PHE A 165 -9.56 -15.56 -25.23
C PHE A 165 -10.44 -14.41 -25.69
N ARG A 166 -11.72 -14.70 -25.92
CA ARG A 166 -12.76 -13.75 -26.36
C ARG A 166 -13.17 -12.78 -25.25
N LEU A 167 -12.23 -12.00 -24.73
CA LEU A 167 -12.48 -11.05 -23.65
C LEU A 167 -13.55 -10.01 -24.02
N SER A 168 -13.58 -9.58 -25.28
CA SER A 168 -14.56 -8.62 -25.79
C SER A 168 -16.01 -9.07 -25.59
N LYS A 169 -16.27 -10.39 -25.66
CA LYS A 169 -17.60 -10.99 -25.44
C LYS A 169 -18.16 -10.76 -24.04
N TYR A 170 -17.29 -10.51 -23.04
CA TYR A 170 -17.65 -10.43 -21.62
C TYR A 170 -17.85 -8.99 -21.13
N GLU A 171 -17.68 -7.99 -21.99
CA GLU A 171 -17.75 -6.56 -21.61
C GLU A 171 -19.06 -6.18 -20.91
N GLU A 172 -20.21 -6.51 -21.51
CA GLU A 172 -21.52 -6.17 -20.94
C GLU A 172 -21.78 -6.90 -19.62
N GLN A 173 -21.34 -8.16 -19.50
CA GLN A 173 -21.51 -8.95 -18.28
C GLN A 173 -20.65 -8.40 -17.13
N LEU A 174 -19.43 -7.96 -17.42
CA LEU A 174 -18.56 -7.27 -16.46
C LEU A 174 -19.19 -5.96 -16.00
N LEU A 175 -19.67 -5.11 -16.93
CA LEU A 175 -20.33 -3.85 -16.61
C LEU A 175 -21.57 -4.06 -15.74
N LYS A 176 -22.35 -5.11 -16.04
CA LYS A 176 -23.50 -5.52 -15.22
C LYS A 176 -23.06 -5.94 -13.81
N TRP A 177 -22.04 -6.79 -13.68
CA TRP A 177 -21.52 -7.21 -12.38
C TRP A 177 -21.07 -6.01 -11.53
N TYR A 178 -20.37 -5.04 -12.12
CA TYR A 178 -19.98 -3.83 -11.40
C TYR A 178 -21.19 -2.97 -10.97
N ALA A 179 -22.28 -2.98 -11.72
CA ALA A 179 -23.49 -2.24 -11.38
C ALA A 179 -24.30 -2.92 -10.26
N ASP A 180 -24.42 -4.24 -10.33
CA ASP A 180 -25.21 -5.04 -9.39
C ASP A 180 -24.52 -5.20 -8.02
N GLU A 181 -23.19 -5.37 -8.01
CA GLU A 181 -22.43 -5.67 -6.80
C GLU A 181 -21.61 -4.46 -6.34
N GLU A 182 -22.15 -3.63 -5.44
CA GLU A 182 -21.52 -2.35 -5.03
C GLU A 182 -20.07 -2.53 -4.56
N LYS A 183 -19.80 -3.59 -3.80
CA LYS A 183 -18.51 -3.85 -3.14
C LYS A 183 -17.61 -4.85 -3.88
N CYS A 184 -17.90 -5.20 -5.13
CA CYS A 184 -17.11 -6.18 -5.89
C CYS A 184 -15.63 -5.78 -6.06
N VAL A 185 -15.34 -4.48 -6.07
CA VAL A 185 -13.98 -3.91 -6.10
C VAL A 185 -13.89 -2.81 -5.04
N LEU A 186 -12.88 -2.90 -4.17
CA LEU A 186 -12.62 -1.97 -3.09
C LEU A 186 -11.21 -1.37 -3.22
N PRO A 187 -11.01 -0.08 -2.91
CA PRO A 187 -12.04 0.92 -2.60
C PRO A 187 -12.81 1.38 -3.85
N LYS A 188 -13.92 2.10 -3.65
CA LYS A 188 -14.82 2.59 -4.72
C LYS A 188 -14.09 3.38 -5.82
N ALA A 189 -13.04 4.12 -5.49
CA ALA A 189 -12.23 4.84 -6.48
C ALA A 189 -11.59 3.88 -7.50
N LYS A 190 -11.08 2.73 -7.04
CA LYS A 190 -10.48 1.69 -7.89
C LYS A 190 -11.50 0.96 -8.75
N LYS A 191 -12.71 0.76 -8.22
CA LYS A 191 -13.85 0.27 -9.01
C LYS A 191 -14.16 1.20 -10.19
N ASN A 192 -14.21 2.51 -9.94
CA ASN A 192 -14.50 3.50 -10.98
C ASN A 192 -13.41 3.52 -12.07
N GLU A 193 -12.14 3.39 -11.69
CA GLU A 193 -11.02 3.25 -12.65
C GLU A 193 -11.22 2.05 -13.58
N VAL A 194 -11.61 0.88 -13.03
CA VAL A 194 -11.89 -0.33 -13.81
C VAL A 194 -13.10 -0.16 -14.73
N ILE A 195 -14.20 0.40 -14.22
CA ILE A 195 -15.41 0.66 -15.02
C ILE A 195 -15.09 1.57 -16.20
N ASN A 196 -14.34 2.65 -15.97
CA ASN A 196 -13.97 3.60 -17.02
C ASN A 196 -13.06 2.97 -18.07
N PHE A 197 -12.20 2.03 -17.68
CA PHE A 197 -11.38 1.27 -18.62
C PHE A 197 -12.24 0.33 -19.48
N VAL A 198 -13.13 -0.45 -18.87
CA VAL A 198 -13.99 -1.40 -19.59
C VAL A 198 -14.93 -0.69 -20.57
N LYS A 199 -15.44 0.50 -20.20
CA LYS A 199 -16.29 1.32 -21.09
C LYS A 199 -15.58 1.84 -22.35
N GLN A 200 -14.25 1.75 -22.45
CA GLN A 200 -13.51 2.12 -23.65
C GLN A 200 -13.51 1.01 -24.71
N GLY A 201 -14.03 -0.18 -24.38
CA GLY A 201 -13.99 -1.37 -25.22
C GLY A 201 -12.91 -2.34 -24.78
N LEU A 202 -13.23 -3.63 -24.74
CA LEU A 202 -12.28 -4.71 -24.50
C LEU A 202 -11.85 -5.40 -25.80
N HIS A 203 -10.56 -5.69 -25.92
CA HIS A 203 -10.00 -6.49 -27.00
C HIS A 203 -9.72 -7.91 -26.54
N ASP A 204 -9.76 -8.86 -27.47
CA ASP A 204 -9.46 -10.27 -27.19
C ASP A 204 -8.00 -10.45 -26.75
N LEU A 205 -7.81 -11.34 -25.77
CA LEU A 205 -6.57 -11.46 -25.00
C LEU A 205 -5.76 -12.65 -25.52
N SER A 206 -4.52 -12.44 -25.94
CA SER A 206 -3.59 -13.53 -26.23
C SER A 206 -3.21 -14.29 -24.96
N ILE A 207 -3.56 -15.57 -24.90
CA ILE A 207 -3.42 -16.45 -23.73
C ILE A 207 -2.42 -17.61 -23.92
N THR A 208 -1.60 -17.59 -24.99
CA THR A 208 -0.46 -18.50 -25.15
C THR A 208 0.76 -17.79 -25.72
N ARG A 209 1.93 -18.41 -25.61
CA ARG A 209 3.22 -17.94 -26.16
C ARG A 209 3.98 -19.10 -26.78
N THR A 210 4.81 -18.82 -27.78
CA THR A 210 5.69 -19.81 -28.43
C THR A 210 7.18 -19.52 -28.25
N SER A 211 7.52 -18.34 -27.75
CA SER A 211 8.90 -17.84 -27.62
C SER A 211 9.71 -18.42 -26.46
N PHE A 212 9.07 -19.10 -25.50
CA PHE A 212 9.74 -19.73 -24.35
C PHE A 212 9.01 -20.98 -23.88
N ASP A 213 9.71 -21.85 -23.14
CA ASP A 213 9.21 -23.16 -22.74
C ASP A 213 8.75 -23.24 -21.28
N TRP A 214 9.19 -22.31 -20.42
CA TRP A 214 8.90 -22.34 -18.99
C TRP A 214 7.48 -21.85 -18.65
N GLY A 215 6.53 -22.79 -18.60
CA GLY A 215 5.16 -22.57 -18.14
C GLY A 215 4.26 -23.79 -18.35
N VAL A 216 2.97 -23.65 -18.04
CA VAL A 216 1.98 -24.71 -18.23
C VAL A 216 1.76 -25.00 -19.72
N LYS A 217 1.97 -26.26 -20.13
CA LYS A 217 1.70 -26.70 -21.49
C LYS A 217 0.19 -26.82 -21.74
N LEU A 218 -0.22 -26.62 -23.00
CA LEU A 218 -1.60 -26.85 -23.42
C LEU A 218 -2.06 -28.29 -23.09
N PRO A 219 -3.37 -28.53 -22.90
CA PRO A 219 -3.89 -29.88 -22.67
C PRO A 219 -3.66 -30.77 -23.89
N ASP A 220 -3.44 -32.07 -23.65
CA ASP A 220 -3.21 -33.06 -24.71
C ASP A 220 -4.33 -33.06 -25.77
N ALA A 221 -5.57 -32.77 -25.36
CA ALA A 221 -6.74 -32.66 -26.24
C ALA A 221 -6.60 -31.57 -27.33
N ILE A 222 -5.78 -30.54 -27.10
CA ILE A 222 -5.52 -29.47 -28.08
C ILE A 222 -4.39 -29.86 -29.05
N ASN A 223 -3.49 -30.76 -28.63
CA ASN A 223 -2.38 -31.30 -29.42
C ASN A 223 -1.52 -30.24 -30.14
N ASP A 224 -1.11 -29.19 -29.41
CA ASP A 224 -0.23 -28.14 -29.94
C ASP A 224 0.94 -27.84 -28.98
N PRO A 225 2.01 -28.67 -28.98
CA PRO A 225 3.05 -28.65 -27.95
C PRO A 225 3.98 -27.44 -27.99
N LYS A 226 3.93 -26.65 -29.08
CA LYS A 226 4.76 -25.43 -29.23
C LYS A 226 4.27 -24.26 -28.36
N HIS A 227 3.05 -24.35 -27.83
CA HIS A 227 2.44 -23.29 -27.04
C HIS A 227 2.56 -23.56 -25.55
N VAL A 228 2.89 -22.51 -24.82
CA VAL A 228 2.83 -22.41 -23.37
C VAL A 228 1.71 -21.43 -23.00
N MET A 229 0.93 -21.74 -21.96
CA MET A 229 -0.13 -20.85 -21.50
C MET A 229 0.44 -19.54 -20.97
N TYR A 230 -0.32 -18.46 -21.20
CA TYR A 230 0.02 -17.15 -20.67
C TYR A 230 0.01 -17.19 -19.15
N VAL A 231 1.11 -16.70 -18.56
CA VAL A 231 1.34 -16.73 -17.11
C VAL A 231 0.19 -16.16 -16.29
N TRP A 232 -0.55 -15.15 -16.78
CA TRP A 232 -1.68 -14.62 -16.02
C TRP A 232 -2.92 -15.50 -16.06
N LEU A 233 -3.13 -16.29 -17.12
CA LEU A 233 -4.20 -17.30 -17.12
C LEU A 233 -3.86 -18.37 -16.08
N ASP A 234 -2.65 -18.91 -16.15
CA ASP A 234 -2.08 -19.86 -15.20
C ASP A 234 -2.16 -19.36 -13.75
N ALA A 235 -1.57 -18.20 -13.48
CA ALA A 235 -1.52 -17.59 -12.17
C ALA A 235 -2.92 -17.32 -11.60
N LEU A 236 -3.87 -16.76 -12.36
CA LEU A 236 -5.21 -16.46 -11.82
C LEU A 236 -5.99 -17.73 -11.43
N MET A 237 -5.72 -18.86 -12.07
CA MET A 237 -6.34 -20.14 -11.73
C MET A 237 -5.89 -20.67 -10.36
N ASN A 238 -4.81 -20.14 -9.75
CA ASN A 238 -4.35 -20.55 -8.42
C ASN A 238 -5.49 -20.52 -7.38
N TYR A 239 -6.39 -19.53 -7.49
CA TYR A 239 -7.46 -19.31 -6.54
C TYR A 239 -8.49 -20.43 -6.48
N ILE A 240 -8.73 -21.16 -7.58
CA ILE A 240 -9.68 -22.28 -7.59
C ILE A 240 -8.97 -23.63 -7.63
N THR A 241 -7.77 -23.70 -8.20
CA THR A 241 -6.96 -24.92 -8.18
C THR A 241 -6.45 -25.26 -6.78
N ALA A 242 -6.20 -24.25 -5.93
CA ALA A 242 -5.95 -24.46 -4.51
C ALA A 242 -7.11 -25.16 -3.79
N LEU A 243 -8.34 -25.00 -4.28
CA LEU A 243 -9.55 -25.66 -3.77
C LEU A 243 -9.83 -27.01 -4.45
N GLY A 244 -9.03 -27.38 -5.45
CA GLY A 244 -9.09 -28.67 -6.14
C GLY A 244 -9.75 -28.63 -7.52
N TYR A 245 -10.07 -27.45 -8.09
CA TYR A 245 -10.65 -27.34 -9.44
C TYR A 245 -9.87 -28.18 -10.48
N GLY A 246 -10.59 -29.00 -11.25
CA GLY A 246 -10.00 -29.89 -12.26
C GLY A 246 -9.25 -31.10 -11.68
N THR A 247 -9.35 -31.35 -10.37
CA THR A 247 -8.80 -32.52 -9.69
C THR A 247 -9.84 -33.17 -8.77
N ASP A 248 -9.73 -33.02 -7.44
CA ASP A 248 -10.62 -33.65 -6.45
C ASP A 248 -11.78 -32.75 -5.99
N GLU A 249 -11.69 -31.43 -6.22
CA GLU A 249 -12.72 -30.42 -5.92
C GLU A 249 -13.29 -30.41 -4.50
N LYS A 250 -12.61 -31.04 -3.53
CA LYS A 250 -13.15 -31.26 -2.17
C LYS A 250 -13.49 -29.97 -1.43
N GLU A 251 -12.78 -28.90 -1.75
CA GLU A 251 -12.75 -27.66 -0.99
C GLU A 251 -13.41 -26.51 -1.76
N MET A 252 -14.07 -26.84 -2.88
CA MET A 252 -14.80 -25.87 -3.70
C MET A 252 -15.97 -25.21 -2.98
N HIS A 253 -16.42 -25.75 -1.83
CA HIS A 253 -17.44 -25.12 -0.98
C HIS A 253 -16.96 -23.81 -0.32
N PHE A 254 -15.65 -23.53 -0.33
CA PHE A 254 -15.09 -22.22 0.03
C PHE A 254 -15.24 -21.16 -1.08
N TRP A 255 -15.47 -21.58 -2.34
CA TRP A 255 -15.68 -20.66 -3.45
C TRP A 255 -17.11 -20.09 -3.42
N PRO A 256 -17.32 -18.80 -3.74
CA PRO A 256 -16.36 -17.81 -4.21
C PRO A 256 -15.53 -17.17 -3.09
N ALA A 257 -14.33 -16.72 -3.46
CA ALA A 257 -13.47 -15.98 -2.53
C ALA A 257 -14.22 -14.83 -1.87
N THR A 258 -14.08 -14.77 -0.54
CA THR A 258 -14.63 -13.69 0.28
C THR A 258 -13.87 -12.40 -0.01
N VAL A 259 -12.54 -12.46 -0.07
CA VAL A 259 -11.69 -11.34 -0.49
C VAL A 259 -10.48 -11.84 -1.27
N HIS A 260 -10.24 -11.25 -2.44
CA HIS A 260 -8.94 -11.26 -3.11
C HIS A 260 -8.22 -9.95 -2.83
N LEU A 261 -7.09 -9.99 -2.14
CA LEU A 261 -6.25 -8.81 -1.92
C LEU A 261 -5.21 -8.70 -3.03
N VAL A 262 -5.02 -7.49 -3.55
CA VAL A 262 -4.08 -7.21 -4.64
C VAL A 262 -3.46 -5.82 -4.52
N GLY A 263 -2.28 -5.64 -5.11
CA GLY A 263 -1.76 -4.30 -5.40
C GLY A 263 -2.50 -3.65 -6.56
N LYS A 264 -2.61 -2.32 -6.56
CA LYS A 264 -3.28 -1.56 -7.64
C LYS A 264 -2.69 -1.83 -9.05
N ASP A 265 -1.42 -2.23 -9.14
CA ASP A 265 -0.74 -2.57 -10.39
C ASP A 265 -1.32 -3.80 -11.09
N ILE A 266 -1.90 -4.74 -10.33
CA ILE A 266 -2.44 -5.99 -10.88
C ILE A 266 -3.97 -6.05 -10.84
N LEU A 267 -4.62 -4.94 -10.51
CA LEU A 267 -6.08 -4.86 -10.39
C LEU A 267 -6.79 -5.23 -11.69
N ARG A 268 -6.28 -4.82 -12.86
CA ARG A 268 -6.93 -5.12 -14.15
C ARG A 268 -7.04 -6.62 -14.40
N PHE A 269 -6.01 -7.40 -14.05
CA PHE A 269 -6.05 -8.85 -14.19
C PHE A 269 -7.15 -9.45 -13.31
N HIS A 270 -7.32 -8.95 -12.09
CA HIS A 270 -8.26 -9.51 -11.12
C HIS A 270 -9.69 -9.02 -11.29
N ALA A 271 -9.88 -7.80 -11.77
CA ALA A 271 -11.20 -7.20 -11.91
C ALA A 271 -11.78 -7.32 -13.33
N ILE A 272 -10.98 -7.66 -14.34
CA ILE A 272 -11.44 -7.78 -15.74
C ILE A 272 -11.20 -9.19 -16.28
N TYR A 273 -9.95 -9.66 -16.29
CA TYR A 273 -9.63 -10.95 -16.94
C TYR A 273 -10.12 -12.11 -16.11
N TRP A 274 -9.86 -12.08 -14.80
CA TRP A 274 -10.27 -13.13 -13.89
C TRP A 274 -11.80 -13.35 -13.87
N PRO A 275 -12.65 -12.32 -13.71
CA PRO A 275 -14.09 -12.53 -13.74
C PRO A 275 -14.58 -12.97 -15.11
N ALA A 276 -13.96 -12.53 -16.22
CA ALA A 276 -14.29 -13.03 -17.55
C ALA A 276 -13.93 -14.52 -17.73
N PHE A 277 -12.77 -14.96 -17.22
CA PHE A 277 -12.41 -16.38 -17.19
C PHE A 277 -13.43 -17.17 -16.36
N LEU A 278 -13.81 -16.69 -15.17
CA LEU A 278 -14.84 -17.33 -14.34
C LEU A 278 -16.21 -17.41 -15.04
N MET A 279 -16.65 -16.34 -15.73
CA MET A 279 -17.87 -16.35 -16.55
C MET A 279 -17.79 -17.37 -17.69
N SER A 280 -16.62 -17.53 -18.30
CA SER A 280 -16.38 -18.59 -19.29
C SER A 280 -16.43 -19.98 -18.67
N LEU A 281 -15.85 -20.18 -17.48
CA LEU A 281 -15.91 -21.44 -16.74
C LEU A 281 -17.29 -21.74 -16.11
N GLY A 282 -18.20 -20.74 -16.06
CA GLY A 282 -19.50 -20.88 -15.42
C GLY A 282 -19.42 -20.92 -13.89
N LEU A 283 -18.40 -20.27 -13.31
CA LEU A 283 -18.16 -20.21 -11.87
C LEU A 283 -18.62 -18.86 -11.29
N GLU A 284 -18.97 -18.86 -10.00
CA GLU A 284 -19.32 -17.65 -9.28
C GLU A 284 -18.14 -16.67 -9.20
N LEU A 285 -18.44 -15.37 -9.16
CA LEU A 285 -17.46 -14.29 -9.12
C LEU A 285 -17.03 -14.00 -7.67
N PRO A 286 -15.80 -13.52 -7.45
CA PRO A 286 -15.34 -13.14 -6.11
C PRO A 286 -16.23 -12.06 -5.49
N LYS A 287 -16.48 -12.15 -4.18
CA LYS A 287 -17.32 -11.18 -3.45
C LYS A 287 -16.67 -9.80 -3.39
N HIS A 288 -15.36 -9.77 -3.12
CA HIS A 288 -14.58 -8.54 -3.02
C HIS A 288 -13.19 -8.71 -3.64
N ILE A 289 -12.77 -7.74 -4.44
CA ILE A 289 -11.38 -7.56 -4.88
C ILE A 289 -10.86 -6.27 -4.21
N GLY A 290 -10.01 -6.42 -3.21
CA GLY A 290 -9.39 -5.33 -2.48
C GLY A 290 -8.07 -4.91 -3.10
N ALA A 291 -8.00 -3.71 -3.68
CA ALA A 291 -6.81 -3.14 -4.28
C ALA A 291 -6.16 -2.07 -3.40
N HIS A 292 -4.99 -2.38 -2.83
CA HIS A 292 -4.21 -1.44 -2.03
C HIS A 292 -3.21 -0.62 -2.87
N GLY A 293 -2.74 0.49 -2.32
CA GLY A 293 -1.68 1.30 -2.93
C GLY A 293 -0.28 0.76 -2.67
N TRP A 294 0.73 1.50 -3.11
CA TRP A 294 2.13 1.12 -2.94
C TRP A 294 2.74 1.71 -1.68
N TRP A 295 3.67 0.96 -1.10
CA TRP A 295 4.65 1.53 -0.19
C TRP A 295 5.81 2.15 -0.99
N THR A 296 6.11 3.41 -0.70
CA THR A 296 7.22 4.17 -1.28
C THR A 296 8.30 4.43 -0.23
N ARG A 297 9.48 4.85 -0.68
CA ARG A 297 10.53 5.40 0.18
C ARG A 297 10.96 6.75 -0.39
N ASN A 298 10.84 7.82 0.37
CA ASN A 298 11.05 9.21 -0.09
C ASN A 298 10.18 9.57 -1.31
N GLY A 299 8.93 9.10 -1.34
CA GLY A 299 7.97 9.36 -2.42
C GLY A 299 8.19 8.53 -3.69
N GLU A 300 9.25 7.72 -3.75
CA GLU A 300 9.50 6.84 -4.88
C GLU A 300 9.04 5.40 -4.63
N LYS A 301 8.40 4.79 -5.63
CA LYS A 301 8.07 3.36 -5.59
C LYS A 301 9.33 2.54 -5.31
N MET A 302 9.24 1.63 -4.33
CA MET A 302 10.33 0.71 -4.04
C MET A 302 10.57 -0.24 -5.22
N SER A 303 11.83 -0.33 -5.64
CA SER A 303 12.28 -1.25 -6.69
C SER A 303 13.75 -1.59 -6.50
N LYS A 304 14.11 -2.85 -6.75
CA LYS A 304 15.49 -3.32 -6.55
C LYS A 304 16.49 -2.65 -7.47
N SER A 305 16.09 -2.29 -8.70
CA SER A 305 16.93 -1.52 -9.63
C SER A 305 17.34 -0.14 -9.10
N LYS A 306 16.58 0.42 -8.16
CA LYS A 306 16.89 1.70 -7.51
C LYS A 306 17.58 1.54 -6.14
N GLY A 307 17.77 0.31 -5.66
CA GLY A 307 18.37 0.03 -4.35
C GLY A 307 17.58 0.58 -3.15
N ASN A 308 16.33 1.01 -3.34
CA ASN A 308 15.52 1.67 -2.30
C ASN A 308 14.56 0.70 -1.58
N VAL A 309 14.70 -0.61 -1.81
CA VAL A 309 13.82 -1.64 -1.23
C VAL A 309 14.09 -1.81 0.24
N VAL A 310 13.01 -1.88 1.03
CA VAL A 310 13.06 -2.18 2.45
C VAL A 310 12.79 -3.67 2.64
N ASP A 311 13.76 -4.36 3.25
CA ASP A 311 13.60 -5.76 3.66
C ASP A 311 12.67 -5.80 4.90
N PRO A 312 11.50 -6.46 4.81
CA PRO A 312 10.57 -6.52 5.93
C PRO A 312 11.17 -7.26 7.13
N ARG A 313 12.07 -8.22 6.92
CA ARG A 313 12.74 -8.96 8.00
C ARG A 313 13.67 -8.07 8.79
N GLU A 314 14.40 -7.19 8.12
CA GLU A 314 15.25 -6.21 8.81
C GLU A 314 14.40 -5.27 9.68
N VAL A 315 13.29 -4.76 9.16
CA VAL A 315 12.36 -3.91 9.92
C VAL A 315 11.80 -4.67 11.13
N ALA A 316 11.29 -5.89 10.94
CA ALA A 316 10.73 -6.70 12.01
C ALA A 316 11.77 -7.06 13.09
N ASN A 317 13.01 -7.36 12.70
CA ASN A 317 14.09 -7.66 13.64
C ASN A 317 14.51 -6.41 14.44
N ALA A 318 14.55 -5.25 13.80
CA ALA A 318 14.96 -4.00 14.45
C ALA A 318 13.87 -3.44 15.37
N TYR A 319 12.62 -3.45 14.92
CA TYR A 319 11.51 -2.75 15.59
C TYR A 319 10.50 -3.68 16.26
N GLY A 320 10.60 -4.99 16.08
CA GLY A 320 9.63 -5.97 16.54
C GLY A 320 8.53 -6.24 15.51
N LEU A 321 8.21 -7.51 15.30
CA LEU A 321 7.21 -7.94 14.31
C LEU A 321 5.80 -7.40 14.61
N GLU A 322 5.34 -7.47 15.86
CA GLU A 322 4.02 -6.97 16.26
C GLU A 322 3.86 -5.47 16.00
N ASN A 323 4.92 -4.70 16.30
CA ASN A 323 4.99 -3.26 16.03
C ASN A 323 4.93 -2.96 14.54
N PHE A 324 5.66 -3.76 13.74
CA PHE A 324 5.65 -3.66 12.29
C PHE A 324 4.25 -3.97 11.73
N ARG A 325 3.58 -5.03 12.19
CA ARG A 325 2.20 -5.36 11.78
C ARG A 325 1.23 -4.23 12.09
N TYR A 326 1.29 -3.67 13.30
CA TYR A 326 0.48 -2.52 13.68
C TYR A 326 0.71 -1.33 12.75
N PHE A 327 1.96 -0.94 12.54
CA PHE A 327 2.32 0.19 11.68
C PHE A 327 1.80 0.04 10.26
N MET A 328 2.00 -1.14 9.66
CA MET A 328 1.59 -1.41 8.28
C MET A 328 0.08 -1.26 8.08
N LEU A 329 -0.74 -1.57 9.09
CA LEU A 329 -2.20 -1.46 9.02
C LEU A 329 -2.73 -0.12 9.51
N ARG A 330 -1.98 0.59 10.34
CA ARG A 330 -2.40 1.85 10.98
C ARG A 330 -2.09 3.09 10.17
N GLU A 331 -0.91 3.13 9.54
CA GLU A 331 -0.34 4.37 9.01
C GLU A 331 -0.99 4.83 7.71
N VAL A 332 -1.28 3.89 6.81
CA VAL A 332 -1.73 4.21 5.44
C VAL A 332 -3.16 3.73 5.22
N PRO A 333 -4.08 4.61 4.79
CA PRO A 333 -5.43 4.21 4.38
C PRO A 333 -5.40 3.23 3.21
N PHE A 334 -6.18 2.16 3.30
CA PHE A 334 -6.24 1.14 2.26
C PHE A 334 -6.63 1.73 0.90
N GLY A 335 -5.83 1.41 -0.14
CA GLY A 335 -6.01 1.91 -1.50
C GLY A 335 -5.21 3.18 -1.83
N GLN A 336 -4.63 3.85 -0.83
CA GLN A 336 -3.70 4.96 -1.03
C GLN A 336 -2.24 4.48 -1.01
N ASP A 337 -1.37 5.27 -1.65
CA ASP A 337 0.07 5.07 -1.52
C ASP A 337 0.54 5.67 -0.19
N GLY A 338 1.59 5.10 0.39
CA GLY A 338 2.17 5.61 1.62
C GLY A 338 3.68 5.45 1.65
N ASP A 339 4.36 6.32 2.37
CA ASP A 339 5.82 6.34 2.44
C ASP A 339 6.32 5.66 3.71
N PHE A 340 7.25 4.73 3.57
CA PHE A 340 7.88 4.09 4.73
C PHE A 340 8.90 5.04 5.35
N SER A 341 8.69 5.37 6.62
CA SER A 341 9.56 6.21 7.42
C SER A 341 9.85 5.55 8.76
N GLN A 342 11.14 5.35 9.08
CA GLN A 342 11.56 4.84 10.39
C GLN A 342 11.07 5.75 11.52
N LYS A 343 11.12 7.06 11.29
CA LYS A 343 10.59 8.05 12.22
C LYS A 343 9.08 7.87 12.45
N ALA A 344 8.29 7.70 11.40
CA ALA A 344 6.84 7.47 11.55
C ALA A 344 6.56 6.17 12.31
N LEU A 345 7.32 5.10 12.03
CA LEU A 345 7.24 3.83 12.75
C LEU A 345 7.57 4.01 14.24
N ILE A 346 8.67 4.69 14.57
CA ILE A 346 9.07 5.00 15.95
C ILE A 346 8.01 5.83 16.66
N ASP A 347 7.47 6.86 15.99
CA ASP A 347 6.43 7.71 16.54
C ASP A 347 5.20 6.87 16.90
N ARG A 348 4.74 5.98 16.02
CA ARG A 348 3.62 5.06 16.29
C ARG A 348 3.91 4.08 17.42
N ILE A 349 5.11 3.53 17.49
CA ILE A 349 5.52 2.63 18.58
C ILE A 349 5.47 3.39 19.92
N ASN A 350 6.03 4.59 19.95
CA ASN A 350 6.13 5.36 21.18
C ASN A 350 4.80 5.94 21.63
N SER A 351 4.01 6.54 20.71
CA SER A 351 2.72 7.15 21.04
C SER A 351 1.67 6.08 21.29
N ASP A 352 1.36 5.28 20.28
CA ASP A 352 0.16 4.45 20.30
C ASP A 352 0.41 3.21 21.17
N LEU A 353 1.53 2.51 20.93
CA LEU A 353 1.79 1.23 21.58
C LEU A 353 2.37 1.42 23.00
N SER A 354 3.42 2.21 23.15
CA SER A 354 4.10 2.38 24.44
C SER A 354 3.29 3.23 25.43
N ASN A 355 2.88 4.44 25.05
CA ASN A 355 2.22 5.37 25.97
C ASN A 355 0.75 5.01 26.23
N ASP A 356 0.00 4.56 25.23
CA ASP A 356 -1.43 4.33 25.39
C ASP A 356 -1.74 2.90 25.81
N LEU A 357 -1.26 1.88 25.09
CA LEU A 357 -1.58 0.48 25.37
C LEU A 357 -0.70 -0.12 26.48
N GLY A 358 0.63 -0.09 26.30
CA GLY A 358 1.59 -0.75 27.18
C GLY A 358 1.62 -0.13 28.58
N ASN A 359 1.63 1.19 28.67
CA ASN A 359 1.58 1.90 29.95
C ASN A 359 0.24 1.69 30.68
N LEU A 360 -0.88 1.51 29.97
CA LEU A 360 -2.17 1.22 30.61
C LEU A 360 -2.14 -0.12 31.35
N LEU A 361 -1.61 -1.18 30.73
CA LEU A 361 -1.42 -2.48 31.39
C LEU A 361 -0.51 -2.36 32.63
N ASN A 362 0.64 -1.70 32.48
CA ASN A 362 1.58 -1.51 33.59
C ASN A 362 0.94 -0.75 34.76
N ARG A 363 0.12 0.25 34.47
CA ARG A 363 -0.62 1.04 35.47
C ARG A 363 -1.59 0.17 36.26
N ILE A 364 -2.40 -0.66 35.61
CA ILE A 364 -3.35 -1.53 36.32
C ILE A 364 -2.65 -2.64 37.12
N ILE A 365 -1.54 -3.20 36.61
CA ILE A 365 -0.71 -4.15 37.37
C ILE A 365 -0.16 -3.48 38.63
N GLY A 366 0.37 -2.26 38.50
CA GLY A 366 0.92 -1.51 39.63
C GLY A 366 -0.14 -1.09 40.66
N MET A 367 -1.32 -0.67 40.20
CA MET A 367 -2.43 -0.25 41.07
C MET A 367 -3.05 -1.43 41.80
N SER A 368 -3.42 -2.50 41.09
CA SER A 368 -3.98 -3.72 41.69
C SER A 368 -3.06 -4.33 42.75
N GLY A 369 -1.74 -4.39 42.48
CA GLY A 369 -0.75 -4.86 43.43
C GLY A 369 -0.65 -4.02 44.70
N LYS A 370 -0.83 -2.70 44.59
CA LYS A 370 -0.78 -1.78 45.74
C LYS A 370 -2.09 -1.74 46.53
N TYR A 371 -3.22 -1.93 45.87
CA TYR A 371 -4.54 -1.66 46.46
C TYR A 371 -5.24 -2.91 46.97
N ASN A 372 -4.99 -4.07 46.35
CA ASN A 372 -5.78 -5.28 46.59
C ASN A 372 -5.03 -6.58 46.24
N ASP A 373 -3.72 -6.65 46.50
CA ASP A 373 -2.90 -7.86 46.32
C ASP A 373 -3.05 -8.52 44.94
N PHE A 374 -3.11 -7.70 43.88
CA PHE A 374 -3.28 -8.11 42.48
C PHE A 374 -4.66 -8.71 42.14
N VAL A 375 -5.62 -8.73 43.08
CA VAL A 375 -6.98 -9.21 42.83
C VAL A 375 -7.85 -8.09 42.26
N ILE A 376 -8.46 -8.33 41.11
CA ILE A 376 -9.39 -7.43 40.43
C ILE A 376 -10.76 -8.10 40.35
N ASP A 377 -11.80 -7.37 40.74
CA ASP A 377 -13.19 -7.82 40.73
C ASP A 377 -14.06 -6.80 39.97
N SER A 378 -14.90 -7.29 39.05
CA SER A 378 -15.71 -6.43 38.17
C SER A 378 -17.10 -6.10 38.73
N ALA A 379 -17.49 -6.60 39.92
CA ALA A 379 -18.86 -6.49 40.43
C ALA A 379 -19.39 -5.05 40.51
N ASP A 380 -18.53 -4.08 40.83
CA ASP A 380 -18.91 -2.67 41.01
C ASP A 380 -18.65 -1.80 39.76
N VAL A 381 -18.14 -2.35 38.66
CA VAL A 381 -17.81 -1.56 37.44
C VAL A 381 -19.05 -0.85 36.91
N THR A 382 -20.16 -1.56 36.73
CA THR A 382 -21.41 -0.97 36.22
C THR A 382 -21.99 0.06 37.17
N ARG A 383 -21.77 -0.10 38.49
CA ARG A 383 -22.27 0.84 39.50
C ARG A 383 -21.59 2.20 39.41
N PHE A 384 -20.27 2.23 39.18
CA PHE A 384 -19.48 3.48 39.19
C PHE A 384 -19.14 4.01 37.79
N HIS A 385 -19.09 3.15 36.77
CA HIS A 385 -18.53 3.45 35.46
C HIS A 385 -19.38 2.94 34.28
N ALA A 386 -20.71 2.92 34.44
CA ALA A 386 -21.63 2.55 33.36
C ALA A 386 -21.45 3.38 32.09
N LYS A 387 -21.17 4.68 32.21
CA LYS A 387 -21.04 5.57 31.05
C LYS A 387 -19.82 5.22 30.20
N GLU A 388 -18.70 4.91 30.84
CA GLU A 388 -17.45 4.56 30.18
C GLU A 388 -17.53 3.21 29.47
N ILE A 389 -18.16 2.21 30.12
CA ILE A 389 -18.34 0.89 29.50
C ILE A 389 -19.31 0.96 28.31
N GLU A 390 -20.42 1.70 28.43
CA GLU A 390 -21.39 1.90 27.34
C GLU A 390 -20.78 2.65 26.15
N ALA A 391 -19.97 3.67 26.41
CA ALA A 391 -19.26 4.40 25.36
C ALA A 391 -18.26 3.51 24.62
N ALA A 392 -17.50 2.69 25.35
CA ALA A 392 -16.58 1.73 24.75
C ALA A 392 -17.30 0.66 23.93
N ASP A 393 -18.41 0.11 24.45
CA ASP A 393 -19.21 -0.90 23.75
C ASP A 393 -19.81 -0.36 22.45
N THR A 394 -20.29 0.89 22.47
CA THR A 394 -20.79 1.56 21.27
C THR A 394 -19.72 1.66 20.18
N ILE A 395 -18.47 1.98 20.57
CA ILE A 395 -17.36 2.02 19.61
C ILE A 395 -17.08 0.62 19.06
N ILE A 396 -16.95 -0.37 19.95
CA ILE A 396 -16.62 -1.76 19.59
C ILE A 396 -17.65 -2.36 18.62
N GLU A 397 -18.94 -2.09 18.81
CA GLU A 397 -20.01 -2.54 17.92
C GLU A 397 -19.87 -2.05 16.48
N THR A 398 -19.23 -0.89 16.26
CA THR A 398 -19.03 -0.34 14.92
C THR A 398 -17.79 -0.88 14.22
N LEU A 399 -16.84 -1.45 14.97
CA LEU A 399 -15.54 -1.88 14.44
C LEU A 399 -15.62 -2.93 13.32
N PRO A 400 -16.48 -3.97 13.38
CA PRO A 400 -16.55 -4.99 12.33
C PRO A 400 -16.79 -4.43 10.92
N ALA A 401 -17.55 -3.34 10.80
CA ALA A 401 -17.85 -2.72 9.51
C ALA A 401 -16.58 -2.26 8.79
N TYR A 402 -15.62 -1.69 9.52
CA TYR A 402 -14.34 -1.25 8.95
C TYR A 402 -13.50 -2.41 8.42
N ILE A 403 -13.56 -3.60 9.03
CA ILE A 403 -12.86 -4.80 8.53
C ILE A 403 -13.47 -5.24 7.20
N TYR A 404 -14.81 -5.32 7.11
CA TYR A 404 -15.49 -5.73 5.88
C TYR A 404 -15.27 -4.75 4.73
N ASP A 405 -15.05 -3.48 5.02
CA ASP A 405 -14.76 -2.44 4.04
C ASP A 405 -13.25 -2.25 3.78
N LEU A 406 -12.39 -3.11 4.32
CA LEU A 406 -10.92 -3.05 4.24
C LEU A 406 -10.31 -1.76 4.79
N GLN A 407 -11.01 -1.05 5.67
CA GLN A 407 -10.57 0.19 6.31
C GLN A 407 -9.82 -0.09 7.63
N LEU A 408 -8.76 -0.91 7.57
CA LEU A 408 -8.03 -1.36 8.77
C LEU A 408 -7.36 -0.21 9.55
N ASN A 409 -6.98 0.88 8.88
CA ASN A 409 -6.46 2.07 9.55
C ASN A 409 -7.54 2.73 10.41
N ARG A 410 -8.77 2.85 9.89
CA ARG A 410 -9.94 3.39 10.62
C ARG A 410 -10.36 2.47 11.75
N TYR A 411 -10.32 1.16 11.51
CA TYR A 411 -10.55 0.15 12.55
C TYR A 411 -9.63 0.37 13.75
N LEU A 412 -8.31 0.53 13.52
CA LEU A 412 -7.34 0.76 14.59
C LEU A 412 -7.51 2.14 15.24
N GLU A 413 -7.81 3.19 14.47
CA GLU A 413 -8.12 4.53 14.99
C GLU A 413 -9.29 4.52 15.97
N GLU A 414 -10.39 3.87 15.59
CA GLU A 414 -11.60 3.80 16.41
C GLU A 414 -11.37 2.89 17.62
N LEU A 415 -10.67 1.77 17.48
CA LEU A 415 -10.30 0.90 18.60
C LEU A 415 -9.45 1.64 19.65
N TRP A 416 -8.54 2.52 19.21
CA TRP A 416 -7.72 3.33 20.13
C TRP A 416 -8.52 4.33 20.97
N LYS A 417 -9.74 4.71 20.53
CA LYS A 417 -10.62 5.55 21.36
C LYS A 417 -11.08 4.82 22.63
N VAL A 418 -11.16 3.49 22.62
CA VAL A 418 -11.45 2.71 23.84
C VAL A 418 -10.28 2.82 24.84
N LEU A 419 -9.03 2.75 24.36
CA LEU A 419 -7.84 3.00 25.19
C LEU A 419 -7.79 4.44 25.71
N THR A 420 -8.26 5.39 24.90
CA THR A 420 -8.38 6.80 25.29
C THR A 420 -9.35 6.98 26.45
N ILE A 421 -10.53 6.33 26.38
CA ILE A 421 -11.50 6.32 27.49
C ILE A 421 -10.83 5.78 28.75
N ALA A 422 -10.19 4.61 28.68
CA ALA A 422 -9.53 3.98 29.82
C ALA A 422 -8.45 4.88 30.47
N ASN A 423 -7.57 5.46 29.65
CA ASN A 423 -6.51 6.36 30.12
C ASN A 423 -7.08 7.65 30.74
N GLN A 424 -8.10 8.23 30.12
CA GLN A 424 -8.78 9.43 30.64
C GLN A 424 -9.50 9.12 31.96
N SER A 425 -10.17 7.98 32.10
CA SER A 425 -10.82 7.58 33.36
C SER A 425 -9.82 7.53 34.52
N ILE A 426 -8.62 7.00 34.32
CA ILE A 426 -7.56 7.01 35.36
C ILE A 426 -7.21 8.44 35.77
N ALA A 427 -7.04 9.34 34.78
CA ALA A 427 -6.68 10.74 35.04
C ALA A 427 -7.82 11.53 35.71
N THR A 428 -9.07 11.25 35.36
CA THR A 428 -10.25 11.95 35.89
C THR A 428 -10.62 11.49 37.29
N TYR A 429 -10.62 10.18 37.54
CA TYR A 429 -11.10 9.63 38.81
C TYR A 429 -10.02 9.48 39.87
N GLU A 430 -8.74 9.59 39.49
CA GLU A 430 -7.57 9.62 40.38
C GLU A 430 -7.62 8.55 41.49
N PRO A 431 -7.47 7.26 41.17
CA PRO A 431 -7.68 6.17 42.14
C PRO A 431 -6.76 6.26 43.36
N TRP A 432 -5.58 6.86 43.22
CA TRP A 432 -4.67 7.12 44.34
C TRP A 432 -5.22 8.12 45.35
N VAL A 433 -6.07 9.07 44.94
CA VAL A 433 -6.78 9.98 45.85
C VAL A 433 -7.91 9.23 46.54
N LYS A 434 -8.71 8.46 45.79
CA LYS A 434 -9.80 7.63 46.34
C LYS A 434 -9.30 6.66 47.42
N MET A 435 -8.16 6.03 47.20
CA MET A 435 -7.52 5.17 48.20
C MET A 435 -7.13 5.93 49.47
N LYS A 436 -6.62 7.17 49.36
CA LYS A 436 -6.30 8.03 50.52
C LYS A 436 -7.55 8.49 51.27
N GLU A 437 -8.66 8.69 50.57
CA GLU A 437 -9.96 9.05 51.14
C GLU A 437 -10.71 7.85 51.75
N GLY A 438 -10.14 6.63 51.73
CA GLY A 438 -10.80 5.42 52.21
C GLY A 438 -11.88 4.86 51.28
N LYS A 439 -12.02 5.40 50.06
CA LYS A 439 -12.99 4.96 49.04
C LYS A 439 -12.41 3.82 48.19
N LYS A 440 -12.07 2.70 48.84
CA LYS A 440 -11.42 1.56 48.18
C LYS A 440 -12.30 0.95 47.08
N GLU A 441 -13.61 0.84 47.31
CA GLU A 441 -14.56 0.29 46.32
C GLU A 441 -14.55 1.09 45.01
N GLU A 442 -14.65 2.42 45.07
CA GLU A 442 -14.56 3.30 43.89
C GLU A 442 -13.22 3.14 43.14
N ALA A 443 -12.11 3.09 43.89
CA ALA A 443 -10.78 2.93 43.30
C ALA A 443 -10.62 1.58 42.58
N MET A 444 -11.13 0.50 43.19
CA MET A 444 -11.04 -0.84 42.62
C MET A 444 -12.01 -1.04 41.45
N ALA A 445 -13.20 -0.44 41.48
CA ALA A 445 -14.12 -0.42 40.34
C ALA A 445 -13.48 0.26 39.11
N LEU A 446 -12.67 1.30 39.30
CA LEU A 446 -11.91 1.94 38.21
C LEU A 446 -10.81 1.02 37.65
N VAL A 447 -10.05 0.34 38.52
CA VAL A 447 -9.04 -0.63 38.08
C VAL A 447 -9.70 -1.75 37.27
N ALA A 448 -10.86 -2.23 37.73
CA ALA A 448 -11.64 -3.25 37.02
C ALA A 448 -12.23 -2.74 35.70
N LEU A 449 -12.70 -1.49 35.62
CA LEU A 449 -13.13 -0.87 34.36
C LEU A 449 -12.00 -0.95 33.33
N VAL A 450 -10.81 -0.49 33.70
CA VAL A 450 -9.67 -0.45 32.78
C VAL A 450 -9.27 -1.86 32.36
N ALA A 451 -9.28 -2.84 33.27
CA ALA A 451 -9.02 -4.24 32.94
C ALA A 451 -10.03 -4.80 31.92
N ASN A 452 -11.32 -4.49 32.09
CA ASN A 452 -12.38 -4.90 31.16
C ASN A 452 -12.23 -4.26 29.78
N LEU A 453 -11.94 -2.96 29.72
CA LEU A 453 -11.69 -2.26 28.46
C LEU A 453 -10.46 -2.83 27.74
N LEU A 454 -9.38 -3.10 28.49
CA LEU A 454 -8.17 -3.70 27.95
C LEU A 454 -8.41 -5.13 27.44
N ALA A 455 -9.24 -5.92 28.13
CA ALA A 455 -9.64 -7.25 27.68
C ALA A 455 -10.38 -7.18 26.33
N LYS A 456 -11.40 -6.32 26.21
CA LYS A 456 -12.14 -6.12 24.97
C LYS A 456 -11.23 -5.63 23.83
N VAL A 457 -10.32 -4.68 24.13
CA VAL A 457 -9.32 -4.21 23.16
C VAL A 457 -8.39 -5.34 22.71
N SER A 458 -7.89 -6.17 23.64
CA SER A 458 -6.97 -7.27 23.29
C SER A 458 -7.63 -8.33 22.41
N VAL A 459 -8.91 -8.64 22.64
CA VAL A 459 -9.67 -9.56 21.77
C VAL A 459 -9.75 -8.98 20.36
N MET A 460 -10.16 -7.72 20.23
CA MET A 460 -10.33 -7.05 18.94
C MET A 460 -8.98 -6.82 18.23
N LEU A 461 -7.92 -6.48 18.95
CA LEU A 461 -6.59 -6.22 18.38
C LEU A 461 -5.82 -7.50 18.01
N SER A 462 -6.20 -8.66 18.55
CA SER A 462 -5.51 -9.94 18.33
C SER A 462 -5.28 -10.37 16.88
N PRO A 463 -6.13 -10.04 15.89
CA PRO A 463 -5.84 -10.33 14.49
C PRO A 463 -4.67 -9.50 13.92
N VAL A 464 -4.36 -8.36 14.53
CA VAL A 464 -3.27 -7.47 14.13
C VAL A 464 -2.01 -7.77 14.93
N MET A 465 -2.13 -7.90 16.25
CA MET A 465 -1.01 -8.12 17.18
C MET A 465 -1.26 -9.37 18.06
N PRO A 466 -1.16 -10.59 17.49
CA PRO A 466 -1.52 -11.83 18.17
C PRO A 466 -0.71 -12.08 19.45
N GLU A 467 0.60 -11.92 19.43
CA GLU A 467 1.47 -12.27 20.57
C GLU A 467 1.38 -11.23 21.69
N THR A 468 1.24 -9.96 21.33
CA THR A 468 1.03 -8.91 22.33
C THR A 468 -0.34 -9.08 23.00
N CYS A 469 -1.38 -9.36 22.23
CA CYS A 469 -2.71 -9.58 22.79
C CYS A 469 -2.77 -10.85 23.63
N ARG A 470 -2.04 -11.92 23.25
CA ARG A 470 -1.87 -13.11 24.07
C ARG A 470 -1.27 -12.76 25.44
N THR A 471 -0.17 -12.00 25.47
CA THR A 471 0.47 -11.55 26.71
C THR A 471 -0.49 -10.74 27.60
N ILE A 472 -1.30 -9.85 26.99
CA ILE A 472 -2.33 -9.08 27.70
C ILE A 472 -3.40 -10.03 28.28
N SER A 473 -3.92 -10.95 27.48
CA SER A 473 -4.97 -11.88 27.93
C SER A 473 -4.51 -12.83 29.04
N GLU A 474 -3.27 -13.34 28.95
CA GLU A 474 -2.64 -14.15 30.00
C GLU A 474 -2.48 -13.36 31.30
N ALA A 475 -2.07 -12.08 31.20
CA ALA A 475 -1.99 -11.20 32.36
C ALA A 475 -3.37 -10.98 33.01
N LEU A 476 -4.43 -10.90 32.21
CA LEU A 476 -5.81 -10.70 32.64
C LEU A 476 -6.56 -12.00 32.97
N GLY A 477 -5.92 -13.17 32.83
CA GLY A 477 -6.47 -14.46 33.22
C GLY A 477 -7.53 -15.04 32.27
N PHE A 478 -7.50 -14.74 30.97
CA PHE A 478 -8.41 -15.34 29.98
C PHE A 478 -7.70 -15.68 28.65
N THR A 479 -8.38 -16.44 27.79
CA THR A 479 -7.88 -16.83 26.46
C THR A 479 -8.60 -16.06 25.35
N ILE A 480 -7.88 -15.74 24.26
CA ILE A 480 -8.48 -15.12 23.08
C ILE A 480 -8.94 -16.23 22.13
N ASP A 481 -10.25 -16.45 22.09
CA ASP A 481 -10.93 -17.45 21.28
C ASP A 481 -12.36 -16.99 20.94
N THR A 482 -13.07 -17.77 20.13
CA THR A 482 -14.46 -17.46 19.74
C THR A 482 -15.41 -17.36 20.93
N ALA A 483 -15.22 -18.19 21.96
CA ALA A 483 -16.09 -18.16 23.13
C ALA A 483 -15.92 -16.84 23.92
N ASN A 484 -14.69 -16.36 24.08
CA ASN A 484 -14.41 -15.09 24.74
C ASN A 484 -14.71 -13.88 23.84
N TYR A 485 -14.61 -14.00 22.52
CA TYR A 485 -15.17 -13.00 21.60
C TYR A 485 -16.68 -12.86 21.82
N ASP A 486 -17.44 -13.96 21.80
CA ASP A 486 -18.88 -13.92 22.01
C ASP A 486 -19.23 -13.36 23.38
N ARG A 487 -18.53 -13.80 24.43
CA ARG A 487 -18.77 -13.38 25.82
C ARG A 487 -18.44 -11.91 26.06
N LEU A 488 -17.21 -11.48 25.73
CA LEU A 488 -16.71 -10.15 26.07
C LEU A 488 -17.13 -9.07 25.08
N VAL A 489 -17.21 -9.41 23.78
CA VAL A 489 -17.50 -8.44 22.71
C VAL A 489 -18.98 -8.41 22.38
N THR A 490 -19.60 -9.57 22.12
CA THR A 490 -20.99 -9.62 21.63
C THR A 490 -22.00 -9.53 22.78
N GLN A 491 -21.79 -10.29 23.86
CA GLN A 491 -22.65 -10.28 25.06
C GLN A 491 -22.27 -9.17 26.04
N LYS A 492 -21.16 -8.46 25.79
CA LYS A 492 -20.65 -7.35 26.61
C LYS A 492 -20.40 -7.72 28.07
N ALA A 493 -20.16 -9.00 28.36
CA ALA A 493 -19.90 -9.45 29.71
C ALA A 493 -18.60 -8.83 30.24
N LEU A 494 -18.54 -8.69 31.56
CA LEU A 494 -17.32 -8.29 32.25
C LEU A 494 -16.49 -9.53 32.60
N LEU A 495 -15.21 -9.33 32.89
CA LEU A 495 -14.34 -10.32 33.48
C LEU A 495 -14.85 -10.71 34.86
N GLU A 496 -14.80 -12.01 35.17
CA GLU A 496 -14.98 -12.50 36.53
C GLU A 496 -13.80 -12.08 37.41
N THR A 497 -13.86 -12.33 38.71
CA THR A 497 -12.75 -12.03 39.63
C THR A 497 -11.50 -12.81 39.22
N PHE A 498 -10.37 -12.11 39.09
CA PHE A 498 -9.09 -12.72 38.71
C PHE A 498 -7.92 -12.09 39.44
N THR A 499 -6.78 -12.79 39.42
CA THR A 499 -5.50 -12.26 39.90
C THR A 499 -4.65 -11.87 38.70
N ILE A 500 -4.38 -10.57 38.55
CA ILE A 500 -3.59 -10.07 37.42
C ILE A 500 -2.13 -10.52 37.55
N GLN A 501 -1.55 -11.00 36.46
CA GLN A 501 -0.15 -11.42 36.44
C GLN A 501 0.76 -10.25 36.07
N LYS A 502 1.97 -10.23 36.68
CA LYS A 502 3.00 -9.26 36.32
C LYS A 502 3.64 -9.68 35.00
N VAL A 503 3.73 -8.73 34.07
CA VAL A 503 4.47 -8.89 32.81
C VAL A 503 5.52 -7.80 32.67
N PRO A 504 6.61 -8.03 31.92
CA PRO A 504 7.53 -6.98 31.52
C PRO A 504 6.82 -5.89 30.69
N PRO A 505 7.40 -4.68 30.58
CA PRO A 505 6.88 -3.66 29.67
C PRO A 505 6.75 -4.19 28.24
N LEU A 506 5.54 -4.08 27.66
CA LEU A 506 5.23 -4.62 26.33
C LEU A 506 6.02 -3.94 25.21
N PHE A 507 6.18 -2.61 25.31
CA PHE A 507 6.76 -1.78 24.27
C PHE A 507 7.80 -0.83 24.87
N PRO A 508 9.08 -1.24 24.93
CA PRO A 508 10.17 -0.32 25.24
C PRO A 508 10.18 0.85 24.25
N LYS A 509 10.42 2.07 24.76
CA LYS A 509 10.53 3.25 23.88
C LYS A 509 11.77 3.19 23.02
N ILE A 510 11.65 3.72 21.82
CA ILE A 510 12.74 3.80 20.84
C ILE A 510 13.10 5.27 20.64
N GLU A 511 14.36 5.63 20.86
CA GLU A 511 14.80 7.04 20.81
C GLU A 511 15.41 7.43 19.47
N GLU A 512 15.95 6.45 18.73
CA GLU A 512 16.67 6.68 17.46
C GLU A 512 16.31 5.63 16.40
N GLU A 513 16.68 5.93 15.15
CA GLU A 513 16.51 4.99 14.04
C GLU A 513 17.43 3.78 14.20
N LEU A 514 16.86 2.58 14.09
CA LEU A 514 17.55 1.31 14.36
C LEU A 514 18.06 0.64 13.08
N LEU A 515 17.44 0.90 11.93
CA LEU A 515 17.98 0.47 10.64
C LEU A 515 18.98 1.51 10.16
N LYS A 516 20.15 1.02 9.76
CA LYS A 516 21.13 1.85 9.08
C LYS A 516 20.55 2.23 7.72
N THR A 517 20.28 3.52 7.52
CA THR A 517 20.13 4.03 6.16
C THR A 517 21.50 3.92 5.49
N GLU A 518 21.73 2.88 4.68
CA GLU A 518 22.92 2.87 3.84
C GLU A 518 22.94 4.16 3.01
N PRO A 519 23.99 4.99 3.06
CA PRO A 519 24.19 5.97 2.00
C PRO A 519 24.26 5.19 0.68
N PRO A 520 23.69 5.71 -0.42
CA PRO A 520 23.58 4.97 -1.66
C PRO A 520 24.93 4.33 -2.02
N LYS A 521 24.95 3.00 -2.12
CA LYS A 521 26.11 2.23 -2.60
C LYS A 521 26.42 2.72 -4.01
N VAL A 522 27.47 3.51 -4.13
CA VAL A 522 28.09 3.83 -5.41
C VAL A 522 28.78 2.54 -5.87
N GLU A 523 28.06 1.70 -6.62
CA GLU A 523 28.73 0.67 -7.42
C GLU A 523 29.56 1.36 -8.49
N GLU A 524 30.88 1.22 -8.41
CA GLU A 524 31.82 1.69 -9.41
C GLU A 524 31.58 0.96 -10.74
N THR A 525 30.77 1.56 -11.62
CA THR A 525 30.76 1.22 -13.04
C THR A 525 31.68 2.18 -13.83
N PRO A 526 32.40 1.69 -14.85
CA PRO A 526 33.47 2.46 -15.48
C PRO A 526 32.92 3.67 -16.27
N LYS A 527 33.54 4.83 -16.03
CA LYS A 527 33.29 6.15 -16.64
C LYS A 527 32.80 6.11 -18.09
N LYS A 528 31.60 6.67 -18.34
CA LYS A 528 31.31 7.52 -19.51
C LYS A 528 30.18 8.54 -19.23
N LYS A 529 30.59 9.82 -19.32
CA LYS A 529 29.87 11.10 -19.50
C LYS A 529 28.78 11.52 -18.49
N GLN A 530 29.09 12.65 -17.85
CA GLN A 530 28.33 13.39 -16.84
C GLN A 530 26.91 13.74 -17.28
N ALA A 531 25.94 13.38 -16.43
CA ALA A 531 24.69 14.08 -16.23
C ALA A 531 24.62 14.47 -14.73
N GLU A 532 24.29 15.73 -14.47
CA GLU A 532 24.32 16.38 -13.15
C GLU A 532 23.08 16.05 -12.30
N LYS A 533 23.25 16.23 -10.99
CA LYS A 533 22.35 15.95 -9.87
C LYS A 533 20.94 16.56 -10.01
N GLU A 534 19.91 15.79 -9.69
CA GLU A 534 18.61 16.35 -9.27
C GLU A 534 18.61 16.55 -7.75
N GLU A 535 18.79 17.80 -7.32
CA GLU A 535 18.55 18.25 -5.95
C GLU A 535 17.14 18.84 -5.83
N GLY A 536 16.34 18.37 -4.86
CA GLY A 536 15.22 19.15 -4.30
C GLY A 536 13.87 19.06 -5.02
N ILE A 537 13.30 17.86 -5.19
CA ILE A 537 11.90 17.71 -5.62
C ILE A 537 10.98 18.27 -4.52
N ILE A 538 10.29 19.37 -4.84
CA ILE A 538 9.28 19.99 -3.98
C ILE A 538 7.88 19.45 -4.33
N THR A 539 6.97 19.39 -3.35
CA THR A 539 5.57 19.07 -3.61
C THR A 539 4.86 20.20 -4.37
N ILE A 540 3.76 19.90 -5.04
CA ILE A 540 2.94 20.93 -5.71
C ILE A 540 2.45 22.01 -4.72
N ASP A 541 2.16 21.62 -3.48
CA ASP A 541 1.78 22.55 -2.42
C ASP A 541 2.92 23.49 -2.01
N GLN A 542 4.17 22.98 -2.01
CA GLN A 542 5.36 23.80 -1.79
C GLN A 542 5.60 24.77 -2.96
N PHE A 543 5.30 24.38 -4.19
CA PHE A 543 5.34 25.29 -5.34
C PHE A 543 4.32 26.43 -5.20
N PHE A 544 3.07 26.13 -4.83
CA PHE A 544 2.02 27.14 -4.62
C PHE A 544 2.26 28.08 -3.44
N GLN A 545 3.23 27.81 -2.55
CA GLN A 545 3.68 28.78 -1.55
C GLN A 545 4.44 29.96 -2.17
N THR A 546 4.91 29.85 -3.42
CA THR A 546 5.60 30.92 -4.14
C THR A 546 4.62 31.74 -4.97
N LYS A 547 4.61 33.07 -4.81
CA LYS A 547 3.76 33.97 -5.62
C LYS A 547 4.55 34.53 -6.78
N LEU A 548 4.39 33.94 -7.96
CA LEU A 548 4.97 34.42 -9.20
C LEU A 548 4.01 35.39 -9.90
N LYS A 549 4.52 36.53 -10.36
CA LYS A 549 3.75 37.55 -11.10
C LYS A 549 4.51 38.03 -12.32
N ILE A 550 3.79 38.42 -13.38
CA ILE A 550 4.37 39.19 -14.48
C ILE A 550 4.44 40.67 -14.07
N GLY A 551 5.58 41.32 -14.29
CA GLY A 551 5.77 42.74 -14.02
C GLY A 551 6.42 43.49 -15.17
N THR A 552 6.21 44.80 -15.22
CA THR A 552 6.79 45.69 -16.24
C THR A 552 7.86 46.58 -15.60
N ILE A 553 9.07 46.60 -16.16
CA ILE A 553 10.16 47.45 -15.66
C ILE A 553 9.89 48.90 -16.04
N LEU A 554 9.75 49.78 -15.05
CA LEU A 554 9.50 51.22 -15.23
C LEU A 554 10.79 52.03 -15.24
N GLU A 555 11.73 51.67 -14.38
CA GLU A 555 13.03 52.35 -14.24
C GLU A 555 14.12 51.30 -14.05
N ALA A 556 15.29 51.55 -14.61
CA ALA A 556 16.49 50.74 -14.42
C ALA A 556 17.69 51.67 -14.26
N GLU A 557 18.49 51.44 -13.22
CA GLU A 557 19.69 52.22 -12.90
C GLU A 557 20.82 51.30 -12.46
N GLU A 558 22.06 51.69 -12.71
CA GLU A 558 23.21 50.97 -12.17
C GLU A 558 23.36 51.23 -10.67
N VAL A 559 23.70 50.20 -9.90
CA VAL A 559 24.02 50.37 -8.47
C VAL A 559 25.44 50.92 -8.32
N PRO A 560 25.65 52.09 -7.69
CA PRO A 560 26.99 52.65 -7.49
C PRO A 560 27.89 51.68 -6.73
N LYS A 561 29.16 51.56 -7.17
CA LYS A 561 30.17 50.63 -6.62
C LYS A 561 29.87 49.13 -6.84
N SER A 562 28.99 48.80 -7.78
CA SER A 562 28.77 47.42 -8.22
C SER A 562 28.93 47.25 -9.72
N ASP A 563 29.73 46.25 -10.10
CA ASP A 563 29.94 45.88 -11.49
C ASP A 563 28.91 44.86 -11.99
N ARG A 564 28.00 44.40 -11.11
CA ARG A 564 27.06 43.30 -11.38
C ARG A 564 25.58 43.64 -11.19
N LEU A 565 25.27 44.68 -10.43
CA LEU A 565 23.91 44.94 -9.97
C LEU A 565 23.24 46.09 -10.71
N LEU A 566 21.98 45.86 -11.10
CA LEU A 566 21.03 46.89 -11.51
C LEU A 566 19.95 47.05 -10.44
N LYS A 567 19.51 48.28 -10.23
CA LYS A 567 18.37 48.66 -9.41
C LYS A 567 17.18 48.93 -10.34
N LEU A 568 16.11 48.17 -10.16
CA LEU A 568 14.93 48.20 -11.03
C LEU A 568 13.71 48.63 -10.22
N LYS A 569 12.85 49.49 -10.80
CA LYS A 569 11.46 49.62 -10.34
C LYS A 569 10.56 48.82 -11.25
N VAL A 570 9.82 47.88 -10.69
CA VAL A 570 8.95 46.97 -11.44
C VAL A 570 7.50 47.15 -10.99
N ASP A 571 6.63 47.46 -11.93
CA ASP A 571 5.19 47.48 -11.75
C ASP A 571 4.64 46.05 -11.72
N LEU A 572 3.99 45.69 -10.61
CA LEU A 572 3.34 44.39 -10.38
C LEU A 572 1.82 44.54 -10.20
N GLY A 573 1.22 45.63 -10.69
CA GLY A 573 -0.20 45.94 -10.50
C GLY A 573 -0.55 46.25 -9.03
N GLU A 574 0.41 46.79 -8.28
CA GLU A 574 0.28 47.17 -6.87
C GLU A 574 0.24 48.71 -6.73
N GLU A 575 -0.20 49.25 -5.59
CA GLU A 575 -0.29 50.71 -5.38
C GLU A 575 1.04 51.45 -5.59
N GLN A 576 2.17 50.77 -5.35
CA GLN A 576 3.50 51.28 -5.62
C GLN A 576 4.37 50.24 -6.35
N PRO A 577 5.15 50.65 -7.36
CA PRO A 577 6.14 49.77 -7.99
C PRO A 577 7.17 49.26 -6.97
N ARG A 578 7.60 48.00 -7.11
CA ARG A 578 8.59 47.42 -6.22
C ARG A 578 10.00 47.71 -6.67
N GLN A 579 10.89 47.97 -5.71
CA GLN A 579 12.33 48.04 -5.98
C GLN A 579 12.94 46.64 -5.94
N ILE A 580 13.61 46.22 -7.01
CA ILE A 580 14.29 44.93 -7.12
C ILE A 580 15.74 45.17 -7.52
N ILE A 581 16.66 44.56 -6.77
CA ILE A 581 18.10 44.59 -7.09
C ILE A 581 18.45 43.28 -7.79
N ALA A 582 18.89 43.35 -9.05
CA ALA A 582 19.13 42.18 -9.90
C ALA A 582 20.58 42.13 -10.39
N GLY A 583 21.20 40.96 -10.33
CA GLY A 583 22.58 40.71 -10.77
C GLY A 583 22.74 40.50 -12.27
N ILE A 584 22.17 41.39 -13.09
CA ILE A 584 22.05 41.21 -14.55
C ILE A 584 22.81 42.26 -15.37
N LYS A 585 23.60 43.14 -14.71
CA LYS A 585 24.33 44.23 -15.37
C LYS A 585 25.33 43.75 -16.44
N GLU A 586 25.93 42.57 -16.24
CA GLU A 586 26.86 41.96 -17.21
C GLU A 586 26.17 41.57 -18.53
N TYR A 587 24.84 41.49 -18.57
CA TYR A 587 24.06 40.97 -19.71
C TYR A 587 23.08 41.99 -20.31
N TYR A 588 22.65 42.98 -19.53
CA TYR A 588 21.67 43.99 -19.96
C TYR A 588 22.12 45.38 -19.58
N LYS A 589 21.93 46.33 -20.50
CA LYS A 589 22.05 47.75 -20.19
C LYS A 589 20.73 48.27 -19.61
N PRO A 590 20.76 49.26 -18.70
CA PRO A 590 19.53 49.81 -18.12
C PRO A 590 18.51 50.26 -19.16
N GLU A 591 18.95 50.85 -20.27
CA GLU A 591 18.07 51.40 -21.30
C GLU A 591 17.26 50.33 -22.04
N ASP A 592 17.82 49.12 -22.16
CA ASP A 592 17.20 47.99 -22.88
C ASP A 592 16.14 47.26 -22.03
N LEU A 593 16.05 47.59 -20.73
CA LEU A 593 15.15 46.93 -19.79
C LEU A 593 13.85 47.69 -19.57
N VAL A 594 13.85 49.02 -19.71
CA VAL A 594 12.67 49.86 -19.48
C VAL A 594 11.58 49.48 -20.48
N GLY A 595 10.36 49.24 -19.98
CA GLY A 595 9.21 48.79 -20.76
C GLY A 595 9.15 47.28 -21.03
N THR A 596 10.15 46.50 -20.60
CA THR A 596 10.13 45.04 -20.79
C THR A 596 9.35 44.33 -19.69
N GLN A 597 8.70 43.21 -20.05
CA GLN A 597 7.99 42.34 -19.10
C GLN A 597 8.90 41.25 -18.55
N VAL A 598 8.76 40.96 -17.26
CA VAL A 598 9.59 40.00 -16.53
C VAL A 598 8.76 39.19 -15.54
N CYS A 599 9.16 37.95 -15.27
CA CYS A 599 8.59 37.14 -14.20
C CYS A 599 9.28 37.43 -12.85
N VAL A 600 8.49 37.67 -11.82
CA VAL A 600 8.94 38.11 -10.49
C VAL A 600 8.39 37.23 -9.39
N VAL A 601 9.26 36.80 -8.47
CA VAL A 601 8.84 36.23 -7.18
C VAL A 601 8.45 37.36 -6.22
N ALA A 602 7.16 37.48 -5.93
CA ALA A 602 6.56 38.63 -5.27
C ALA A 602 6.31 38.44 -3.76
N ASN A 603 6.54 37.26 -3.18
CA ASN A 603 6.35 37.00 -1.75
C ASN A 603 7.63 36.60 -1.00
N LEU A 604 8.81 36.96 -1.53
CA LEU A 604 10.06 36.85 -0.81
C LEU A 604 10.17 37.92 0.28
N LYS A 605 10.79 37.56 1.41
CA LYS A 605 11.15 38.50 2.46
C LYS A 605 12.10 39.57 1.88
N PRO A 606 11.83 40.88 2.05
CA PRO A 606 12.73 41.92 1.55
C PRO A 606 14.13 41.79 2.14
N ALA A 607 15.15 42.01 1.30
CA ALA A 607 16.55 41.89 1.67
C ALA A 607 17.33 43.16 1.32
N LYS A 608 18.33 43.53 2.13
CA LYS A 608 19.24 44.63 1.81
C LYS A 608 20.42 44.09 1.01
N ILE A 609 20.61 44.62 -0.20
CA ILE A 609 21.70 44.27 -1.12
C ILE A 609 22.46 45.56 -1.44
N MET A 610 23.74 45.63 -1.03
CA MET A 610 24.59 46.82 -1.23
C MET A 610 23.93 48.13 -0.77
N GLY A 611 23.29 48.10 0.40
CA GLY A 611 22.60 49.25 1.00
C GLY A 611 21.21 49.56 0.43
N ASN A 612 20.81 48.92 -0.68
CA ASN A 612 19.50 49.11 -1.30
C ASN A 612 18.54 47.99 -0.89
N LEU A 613 17.26 48.31 -0.71
CA LEU A 613 16.22 47.32 -0.39
C LEU A 613 15.76 46.61 -1.67
N SER A 614 15.76 45.27 -1.69
CA SER A 614 15.16 44.45 -2.74
C SER A 614 13.90 43.77 -2.22
N GLN A 615 12.78 43.97 -2.89
CA GLN A 615 11.43 43.53 -2.47
C GLN A 615 10.85 42.44 -3.39
N GLY A 616 11.72 41.72 -4.09
CA GLY A 616 11.38 40.63 -4.99
C GLY A 616 12.63 40.05 -5.65
N MET A 617 12.41 39.04 -6.51
CA MET A 617 13.47 38.40 -7.30
C MET A 617 13.00 38.24 -8.74
N LEU A 618 13.82 38.65 -9.70
CA LEU A 618 13.58 38.36 -11.12
C LEU A 618 14.00 36.92 -11.45
N LEU A 619 13.23 36.26 -12.30
CA LEU A 619 13.59 34.95 -12.85
C LEU A 619 14.33 35.10 -14.17
N ALA A 620 15.44 34.39 -14.31
CA ALA A 620 16.25 34.34 -15.52
C ALA A 620 16.80 32.93 -15.73
N ALA A 621 16.91 32.50 -16.98
CA ALA A 621 17.63 31.30 -17.37
C ALA A 621 19.06 31.67 -17.75
N LYS A 622 20.04 30.87 -17.29
CA LYS A 622 21.45 31.04 -17.66
C LYS A 622 22.01 29.71 -18.15
N ASP A 623 22.59 29.72 -19.34
CA ASP A 623 23.26 28.56 -19.93
C ASP A 623 24.57 29.00 -20.61
N LYS A 624 25.14 28.09 -21.42
CA LYS A 624 26.35 28.35 -22.22
C LYS A 624 26.18 29.49 -23.25
N ASN A 625 24.94 29.88 -23.57
CA ASN A 625 24.60 30.90 -24.55
C ASN A 625 24.34 32.28 -23.90
N GLY A 626 24.40 32.40 -22.57
CA GLY A 626 24.24 33.67 -21.85
C GLY A 626 23.11 33.63 -20.81
N LEU A 627 22.65 34.81 -20.39
CA LEU A 627 21.53 34.98 -19.47
C LEU A 627 20.34 35.60 -20.19
N ALA A 628 19.17 34.99 -20.05
CA ALA A 628 17.91 35.47 -20.60
C ALA A 628 16.86 35.63 -19.49
N LEU A 629 16.24 36.81 -19.39
CA LEU A 629 15.11 37.03 -18.48
C LEU A 629 13.90 36.18 -18.90
N MET A 630 13.18 35.62 -17.93
CA MET A 630 11.93 34.90 -18.18
C MET A 630 10.81 35.90 -18.46
N ARG A 631 10.19 35.80 -19.65
CA ARG A 631 9.14 36.72 -20.14
C ARG A 631 7.95 35.94 -20.70
N PRO A 632 6.73 36.49 -20.65
CA PRO A 632 5.59 35.85 -21.31
C PRO A 632 5.74 35.91 -22.84
N GLU A 633 5.26 34.89 -23.55
CA GLU A 633 5.30 34.82 -25.02
C GLU A 633 4.46 35.94 -25.68
N SER A 634 3.40 36.38 -25.01
CA SER A 634 2.55 37.50 -25.42
C SER A 634 2.38 38.50 -24.27
N PRO A 635 2.22 39.81 -24.55
CA PRO A 635 2.06 40.81 -23.50
C PRO A 635 0.92 40.49 -22.52
N LYS A 636 1.16 40.71 -21.23
CA LYS A 636 0.17 40.53 -20.15
C LYS A 636 0.00 41.80 -19.32
N GLU A 637 -1.09 41.91 -18.57
CA GLU A 637 -1.25 43.01 -17.61
C GLU A 637 -0.26 42.85 -16.44
N SER A 638 0.38 43.94 -16.02
CA SER A 638 1.25 43.96 -14.84
C SER A 638 0.48 43.42 -13.62
N GLY A 639 1.06 42.46 -12.92
CA GLY A 639 0.46 41.81 -11.75
C GLY A 639 -0.24 40.48 -12.03
N THR A 640 -0.36 40.06 -13.30
CA THR A 640 -0.93 38.75 -13.67
C THR A 640 -0.19 37.62 -12.94
N PRO A 641 -0.87 36.74 -12.18
CA PRO A 641 -0.24 35.62 -11.49
C PRO A 641 0.23 34.55 -12.49
N VAL A 642 1.36 33.91 -12.19
CA VAL A 642 1.87 32.74 -12.90
C VAL A 642 1.63 31.52 -12.01
N GLY A 643 0.86 30.55 -12.51
CA GLY A 643 0.36 29.40 -11.75
C GLY A 643 0.98 28.08 -12.17
#